data_AF-A0A960GUX9-F1
#
_entry.id   AF-A0A960GUX9-F1
#
_cell.length_a   1.000
_cell.length_b   1.000
_cell.length_c   1.000
_cell.angle_alpha   90.00
_cell.angle_beta   90.00
_cell.angle_gamma   90.00
#
_symmetry.space_group_name_H-M   'P 1'
#
loop_
_entity.id
_entity.type
_entity.pdbx_description
1 polymer ?
#
loop_
_entity_poly.entity_id
_entity_poly.type
_entity_poly.pdbx_seq_one_letter_code
_entity_poly.pdbx_strand_id
1 'polypeptide(L)'
;MRWERVALAVAMALAAAAWVGWATGWPLLTGILGNWPPMRPWTALLTVALGAAILLQSGNPSAVRVWAGRTLALLAGVFAVLFLIESATSISLGLDNVWFSEGLRNLSGQELGRIPRIGAVPVLLLSLAVVLTRLEYRWVPPVWAGSLAAASALVAYSIGDYLFGALSHLEFLPSAGNSIAAALVMASLILAEVLSRPDREPVVWLLARPDRILLVQLAGILFILPVLTTAGHSITSIRGMAEEKAWVVALLVSTSICGAAIFYVIDRERRDRHAADAQFRSIITNAPNAIAVHNVKHGYEFVNPAYCGLVGRADPRELVGRTPEDMVSSDPELMGHIRDAESAAANGQSSKFEQEFTVGDQHLTVEIQMFPVGDELGATASVATIGTDVTERKKVQRQLQARLDFEGYISRAINDGRLLVFAQPIVDAATGQVVEEELLVRMAGPDGELISPDRFLPEAIRFGMMPTIDRFMVTQAIELARAGRNVAVNLSANSINNPATLAEIVDELRHAGVLAGRVSFEITESAALASAETAEQFSNVMSSLGCPLALDDFGTGFGAFTELRGMALHKLKIDQSFVRDLLRSERDESVVKMIVGIAREFRLVTTAEGVEDDETRARLVELGVDQLQGYLIGKPAPAQPAISELLVNVADA
;
A
#
# COMPACT_ATOMS: atom_id res chain seq x y z
N MET A 1 -37.79 -6.53 -12.02
CA MET A 1 -38.48 -6.74 -13.33
C MET A 1 -37.77 -5.92 -14.39
N ARG A 2 -37.45 -6.48 -15.57
CA ARG A 2 -36.85 -5.70 -16.66
C ARG A 2 -37.95 -4.90 -17.37
N TRP A 3 -37.95 -3.58 -17.19
CA TRP A 3 -38.90 -2.62 -17.79
C TRP A 3 -39.05 -2.78 -19.32
N GLU A 4 -38.00 -3.24 -20.01
CA GLU A 4 -38.02 -3.66 -21.41
C GLU A 4 -39.15 -4.66 -21.73
N ARG A 5 -39.32 -5.71 -20.91
CA ARG A 5 -40.33 -6.75 -21.14
C ARG A 5 -41.75 -6.23 -20.92
N VAL A 6 -41.92 -5.25 -20.05
CA VAL A 6 -43.22 -4.61 -19.78
C VAL A 6 -43.62 -3.74 -20.96
N ALA A 7 -42.72 -2.87 -21.44
CA ALA A 7 -42.97 -2.02 -22.61
C ALA A 7 -43.33 -2.86 -23.85
N LEU A 8 -42.64 -3.99 -24.03
CA LEU A 8 -42.84 -4.87 -25.16
C LEU A 8 -44.13 -5.70 -25.04
N ALA A 9 -44.50 -6.16 -23.84
CA ALA A 9 -45.78 -6.82 -23.61
C ALA A 9 -46.97 -5.89 -23.89
N VAL A 10 -46.89 -4.63 -23.49
CA VAL A 10 -47.92 -3.61 -23.80
C VAL A 10 -48.01 -3.37 -25.30
N ALA A 11 -46.88 -3.19 -25.98
CA ALA A 11 -46.83 -3.00 -27.43
C ALA A 11 -47.45 -4.18 -28.20
N MET A 12 -47.10 -5.42 -27.83
CA MET A 12 -47.63 -6.63 -28.47
C MET A 12 -49.12 -6.83 -28.19
N ALA A 13 -49.60 -6.55 -26.96
CA ALA A 13 -51.01 -6.68 -26.62
C ALA A 13 -51.89 -5.70 -27.41
N LEU A 14 -51.46 -4.44 -27.55
CA LEU A 14 -52.18 -3.42 -28.32
C LEU A 14 -52.21 -3.75 -29.82
N ALA A 15 -51.09 -4.21 -30.39
CA ALA A 15 -51.03 -4.58 -31.80
C ALA A 15 -51.82 -5.87 -32.10
N ALA A 16 -51.80 -6.85 -31.20
CA ALA A 16 -52.62 -8.07 -31.32
C ALA A 16 -54.12 -7.76 -31.23
N ALA A 17 -54.53 -6.90 -30.29
CA ALA A 17 -55.92 -6.45 -30.16
C ALA A 17 -56.40 -5.75 -31.45
N ALA A 18 -55.59 -4.86 -32.02
CA ALA A 18 -55.89 -4.20 -33.29
C ALA A 18 -56.05 -5.21 -34.44
N TRP A 19 -55.15 -6.19 -34.55
CA TRP A 19 -55.21 -7.20 -35.61
C TRP A 19 -56.45 -8.09 -35.49
N VAL A 20 -56.80 -8.54 -34.27
CA VAL A 20 -58.03 -9.29 -33.99
C VAL A 20 -59.27 -8.46 -34.29
N GLY A 21 -59.28 -7.17 -33.91
CA GLY A 21 -60.38 -6.26 -34.22
C GLY A 21 -60.64 -6.14 -35.72
N TRP A 22 -59.59 -6.05 -36.53
CA TRP A 22 -59.70 -6.04 -37.99
C TRP A 22 -60.14 -7.39 -38.57
N ALA A 23 -59.61 -8.50 -38.07
CA ALA A 23 -59.98 -9.84 -38.55
C ALA A 23 -61.43 -10.22 -38.22
N THR A 24 -61.98 -9.69 -37.12
CA THR A 24 -63.33 -10.01 -36.62
C THR A 24 -64.37 -8.94 -36.95
N GLY A 25 -63.94 -7.77 -37.44
CA GLY A 25 -64.82 -6.63 -37.72
C GLY A 25 -65.36 -5.93 -36.46
N TRP A 26 -64.71 -6.12 -35.30
CA TRP A 26 -65.12 -5.53 -34.01
C TRP A 26 -64.50 -4.13 -33.80
N PRO A 27 -65.27 -3.02 -33.90
CA PRO A 27 -64.73 -1.66 -33.90
C PRO A 27 -64.08 -1.24 -32.56
N LEU A 28 -64.53 -1.82 -31.45
CA LEU A 28 -64.00 -1.55 -30.10
C LEU A 28 -62.56 -2.03 -29.91
N LEU A 29 -62.10 -3.00 -30.72
CA LEU A 29 -60.75 -3.54 -30.64
C LEU A 29 -59.76 -2.81 -31.57
N THR A 30 -60.27 -1.96 -32.48
CA THR A 30 -59.44 -1.25 -33.46
C THR A 30 -59.10 0.19 -33.04
N GLY A 31 -59.87 0.81 -32.13
CA GLY A 31 -59.63 2.15 -31.57
C GLY A 31 -59.68 2.20 -30.04
N ILE A 32 -58.72 2.90 -29.40
CA ILE A 32 -58.63 3.05 -27.93
C ILE A 32 -59.76 3.96 -27.38
N LEU A 33 -60.22 4.93 -28.17
CA LEU A 33 -61.37 5.80 -27.90
C LEU A 33 -62.20 5.89 -29.19
N GLY A 34 -63.53 5.82 -29.09
CA GLY A 34 -64.45 5.65 -30.24
C GLY A 34 -64.39 6.72 -31.34
N ASN A 35 -63.69 7.84 -31.11
CA ASN A 35 -63.56 8.96 -32.04
C ASN A 35 -62.19 9.02 -32.75
N TRP A 36 -61.26 8.10 -32.45
CA TRP A 36 -59.90 8.11 -33.02
C TRP A 36 -59.75 7.06 -34.13
N PRO A 37 -58.99 7.35 -35.19
CA PRO A 37 -58.81 6.42 -36.30
C PRO A 37 -58.11 5.14 -35.81
N PRO A 38 -58.54 3.96 -36.29
CA PRO A 38 -58.02 2.69 -35.83
C PRO A 38 -56.56 2.45 -36.25
N MET A 39 -55.82 1.66 -35.46
CA MET A 39 -54.49 1.18 -35.89
C MET A 39 -54.64 0.28 -37.11
N ARG A 40 -53.92 0.60 -38.20
CA ARG A 40 -54.05 -0.16 -39.46
C ARG A 40 -53.39 -1.55 -39.35
N PRO A 41 -53.93 -2.58 -40.05
CA PRO A 41 -53.47 -3.96 -39.92
C PRO A 41 -51.99 -4.18 -40.20
N TRP A 42 -51.45 -3.56 -41.26
CA TRP A 42 -50.03 -3.66 -41.58
C TRP A 42 -49.16 -2.95 -40.56
N THR A 43 -49.61 -1.83 -40.00
CA THR A 43 -48.92 -1.16 -38.89
C THR A 43 -48.86 -2.06 -37.65
N ALA A 44 -49.95 -2.76 -37.34
CA ALA A 44 -49.98 -3.73 -36.23
C ALA A 44 -49.02 -4.91 -36.49
N LEU A 45 -49.04 -5.48 -37.70
CA LEU A 45 -48.18 -6.61 -38.03
C LEU A 45 -46.68 -6.24 -37.99
N LEU A 46 -46.30 -5.10 -38.55
CA LEU A 46 -44.91 -4.65 -38.59
C LEU A 46 -44.38 -4.28 -37.20
N THR A 47 -45.22 -3.68 -36.35
CA THR A 47 -44.84 -3.38 -34.96
C THR A 47 -44.71 -4.64 -34.09
N VAL A 48 -45.55 -5.66 -34.30
CA VAL A 48 -45.37 -6.99 -33.69
C VAL A 48 -44.07 -7.65 -34.14
N ALA A 49 -43.76 -7.61 -35.44
CA ALA A 49 -42.52 -8.15 -35.99
C ALA A 49 -41.29 -7.46 -35.37
N LEU A 50 -41.31 -6.13 -35.23
CA LEU A 50 -40.25 -5.38 -34.57
C LEU A 50 -40.15 -5.69 -33.08
N GLY A 51 -41.26 -5.82 -32.36
CA GLY A 51 -41.26 -6.26 -30.95
C GLY A 51 -40.64 -7.65 -30.79
N ALA A 52 -41.00 -8.61 -31.65
CA ALA A 52 -40.38 -9.93 -31.64
C ALA A 52 -38.88 -9.88 -31.98
N ALA A 53 -38.47 -9.00 -32.91
CA ALA A 53 -37.06 -8.80 -33.26
C ALA A 53 -36.23 -8.25 -32.09
N ILE A 54 -36.78 -7.30 -31.33
CA ILE A 54 -36.16 -6.74 -30.11
C ILE A 54 -36.05 -7.84 -29.04
N LEU A 55 -37.12 -8.60 -28.79
CA LEU A 55 -37.10 -9.73 -27.83
C LEU A 55 -36.03 -10.77 -28.17
N LEU A 56 -35.92 -11.14 -29.45
CA LEU A 56 -34.93 -12.12 -29.90
C LEU A 56 -33.51 -11.63 -29.60
N GLN A 57 -33.27 -10.31 -29.65
CA GLN A 57 -31.96 -9.69 -29.40
C GLN A 57 -31.74 -9.20 -27.95
N SER A 58 -32.77 -9.24 -27.10
CA SER A 58 -32.70 -8.82 -25.68
C SER A 58 -31.88 -9.77 -24.79
N GLY A 59 -31.24 -9.21 -23.76
CA GLY A 59 -30.50 -9.96 -22.74
C GLY A 59 -29.18 -10.56 -23.24
N ASN A 60 -28.97 -11.86 -23.03
CA ASN A 60 -27.79 -12.59 -23.51
C ASN A 60 -28.19 -13.61 -24.60
N PRO A 61 -28.55 -13.16 -25.81
CA PRO A 61 -29.06 -14.02 -26.87
C PRO A 61 -27.94 -14.83 -27.54
N SER A 62 -28.27 -16.02 -28.02
CA SER A 62 -27.39 -16.81 -28.88
C SER A 62 -27.25 -16.17 -30.27
N ALA A 63 -26.18 -16.51 -30.99
CA ALA A 63 -25.95 -16.01 -32.36
C ALA A 63 -27.14 -16.27 -33.29
N VAL A 64 -27.81 -17.42 -33.16
CA VAL A 64 -29.00 -17.79 -33.93
C VAL A 64 -30.16 -16.84 -33.65
N ARG A 65 -30.40 -16.51 -32.38
CA ARG A 65 -31.45 -15.54 -31.99
C ARG A 65 -31.15 -14.14 -32.51
N VAL A 66 -29.89 -13.73 -32.48
CA VAL A 66 -29.47 -12.43 -33.02
C VAL A 66 -29.72 -12.36 -34.53
N TRP A 67 -29.32 -13.40 -35.28
CA TRP A 67 -29.58 -13.47 -36.72
C TRP A 67 -31.08 -13.50 -37.03
N ALA A 68 -31.87 -14.29 -36.31
CA ALA A 68 -33.32 -14.34 -36.48
C ALA A 68 -33.98 -12.97 -36.22
N GLY A 69 -33.56 -12.26 -35.16
CA GLY A 69 -34.04 -10.92 -34.86
C GLY A 69 -33.68 -9.90 -35.95
N ARG A 70 -32.45 -9.93 -36.47
CA ARG A 70 -32.02 -9.07 -37.57
C ARG A 70 -32.81 -9.33 -38.85
N THR A 71 -33.01 -10.59 -39.21
CA THR A 71 -33.78 -10.98 -40.39
C THR A 71 -35.22 -10.48 -40.27
N LEU A 72 -35.84 -10.63 -39.09
CA LEU A 72 -37.20 -10.16 -38.86
C LEU A 72 -37.32 -8.63 -38.93
N ALA A 73 -36.35 -7.91 -38.38
CA ALA A 73 -36.28 -6.45 -38.50
C ALA A 73 -36.08 -6.03 -39.97
N LEU A 74 -35.11 -6.61 -40.69
CA LEU A 74 -34.88 -6.33 -42.11
C LEU A 74 -36.15 -6.52 -42.96
N LEU A 75 -36.89 -7.61 -42.73
CA LEU A 75 -38.17 -7.85 -43.41
C LEU A 75 -39.17 -6.73 -43.12
N ALA A 76 -39.32 -6.32 -41.85
CA ALA A 76 -40.19 -5.20 -41.49
C ALA A 76 -39.77 -3.88 -42.17
N GLY A 77 -38.47 -3.61 -42.24
CA GLY A 77 -37.92 -2.46 -42.98
C GLY A 77 -38.19 -2.52 -44.49
N VAL A 78 -38.03 -3.68 -45.12
CA VAL A 78 -38.35 -3.89 -46.54
C VAL A 78 -39.82 -3.62 -46.82
N PHE A 79 -40.73 -4.15 -46.01
CA PHE A 79 -42.16 -3.85 -46.15
C PHE A 79 -42.45 -2.35 -45.96
N ALA A 80 -41.84 -1.69 -44.98
CA ALA A 80 -41.98 -0.25 -44.81
C ALA A 80 -41.53 0.54 -46.06
N VAL A 81 -40.42 0.14 -46.70
CA VAL A 81 -39.97 0.73 -47.97
C VAL A 81 -40.96 0.47 -49.11
N LEU A 82 -41.47 -0.77 -49.24
CA LEU A 82 -42.46 -1.10 -50.27
C LEU A 82 -43.72 -0.21 -50.13
N PHE A 83 -44.23 -0.02 -48.92
CA PHE A 83 -45.38 0.84 -48.68
C PHE A 83 -45.08 2.33 -48.93
N LEU A 84 -43.85 2.79 -48.64
CA LEU A 84 -43.42 4.14 -49.02
C LEU A 84 -43.37 4.32 -50.55
N ILE A 85 -42.91 3.30 -51.29
CA ILE A 85 -42.89 3.30 -52.76
C ILE A 85 -44.31 3.28 -53.34
N GLU A 86 -45.19 2.40 -52.84
CA GLU A 86 -46.61 2.37 -53.25
C GLU A 86 -47.27 3.73 -53.03
N SER A 87 -47.02 4.33 -51.86
CA SER A 87 -47.59 5.62 -51.51
C SER A 87 -47.05 6.74 -52.40
N ALA A 88 -45.78 6.67 -52.83
CA ALA A 88 -45.17 7.68 -53.70
C ALA A 88 -45.59 7.53 -55.17
N THR A 89 -45.82 6.31 -55.64
CA THR A 89 -46.08 6.00 -57.05
C THR A 89 -47.56 5.84 -57.39
N SER A 90 -48.43 5.72 -56.37
CA SER A 90 -49.85 5.37 -56.51
C SER A 90 -50.08 4.01 -57.20
N ILE A 91 -49.04 3.19 -57.35
CA ILE A 91 -49.11 1.83 -57.90
C ILE A 91 -49.35 0.88 -56.72
N SER A 92 -50.40 0.07 -56.81
CA SER A 92 -50.70 -0.98 -55.83
C SER A 92 -49.93 -2.26 -56.16
N LEU A 93 -49.06 -2.74 -55.26
CA LEU A 93 -48.37 -4.04 -55.41
C LEU A 93 -49.28 -5.22 -55.07
N GLY A 94 -50.50 -4.95 -54.57
CA GLY A 94 -51.50 -5.97 -54.28
C GLY A 94 -51.18 -6.82 -53.05
N LEU A 95 -50.25 -6.40 -52.19
CA LEU A 95 -49.90 -7.08 -50.94
C LEU A 95 -51.12 -7.25 -50.02
N ASP A 96 -52.00 -6.24 -50.00
CA ASP A 96 -53.27 -6.27 -49.27
C ASP A 96 -54.21 -7.39 -49.74
N ASN A 97 -54.13 -7.78 -51.03
CA ASN A 97 -55.04 -8.74 -51.66
C ASN A 97 -54.80 -10.18 -51.20
N VAL A 98 -53.61 -10.46 -50.64
CA VAL A 98 -53.21 -11.80 -50.19
C VAL A 98 -53.74 -12.11 -48.79
N TRP A 99 -53.89 -11.10 -47.93
CA TRP A 99 -54.25 -11.27 -46.51
C TRP A 99 -55.68 -10.83 -46.15
N PHE A 100 -56.31 -9.93 -46.91
CA PHE A 100 -57.65 -9.43 -46.59
C PHE A 100 -58.70 -9.89 -47.62
N SER A 101 -59.78 -10.52 -47.15
CA SER A 101 -60.88 -10.98 -48.02
C SER A 101 -61.64 -9.80 -48.66
N GLU A 102 -62.41 -10.08 -49.71
CA GLU A 102 -63.19 -9.08 -50.46
C GLU A 102 -64.20 -8.32 -49.56
N GLY A 103 -64.71 -8.98 -48.50
CA GLY A 103 -65.64 -8.39 -47.54
C GLY A 103 -65.04 -7.29 -46.65
N LEU A 104 -63.76 -7.37 -46.28
CA LEU A 104 -63.09 -6.32 -45.51
C LEU A 104 -62.78 -5.08 -46.36
N ARG A 105 -62.57 -5.26 -47.67
CA ARG A 105 -62.28 -4.18 -48.63
C ARG A 105 -63.49 -3.29 -48.90
N ASN A 106 -64.68 -3.88 -48.90
CA ASN A 106 -65.94 -3.17 -49.15
C ASN A 106 -66.43 -2.35 -47.94
N LEU A 107 -66.02 -2.69 -46.71
CA LEU A 107 -66.38 -1.95 -45.50
C LEU A 107 -65.59 -0.65 -45.30
N SER A 108 -64.45 -0.47 -45.99
CA SER A 108 -63.47 0.56 -45.60
C SER A 108 -62.98 1.47 -46.73
N GLY A 109 -63.42 1.33 -47.97
CA GLY A 109 -62.77 2.05 -49.08
C GLY A 109 -61.32 1.60 -49.29
N GLN A 110 -60.79 1.81 -50.49
CA GLN A 110 -59.60 1.11 -50.99
C GLN A 110 -58.28 1.38 -50.24
N GLU A 111 -58.23 2.26 -49.23
CA GLU A 111 -56.96 2.73 -48.62
C GLU A 111 -56.73 2.36 -47.14
N LEU A 112 -57.67 1.71 -46.44
CA LEU A 112 -57.61 1.61 -44.97
C LEU A 112 -56.62 0.56 -44.41
N GLY A 113 -56.17 -0.41 -45.21
CA GLY A 113 -55.24 -1.45 -44.75
C GLY A 113 -53.78 -0.98 -44.61
N ARG A 114 -53.35 -0.02 -45.45
CA ARG A 114 -51.94 0.30 -45.71
C ARG A 114 -51.31 1.14 -44.62
N ILE A 115 -50.05 0.94 -44.29
CA ILE A 115 -49.34 1.84 -43.36
C ILE A 115 -49.23 3.26 -43.99
N PRO A 116 -49.65 4.34 -43.31
CA PRO A 116 -49.49 5.70 -43.81
C PRO A 116 -48.01 6.10 -43.85
N ARG A 117 -47.64 7.06 -44.72
CA ARG A 117 -46.25 7.55 -44.86
C ARG A 117 -45.61 7.92 -43.50
N ILE A 118 -46.37 8.65 -42.67
CA ILE A 118 -45.95 9.09 -41.34
C ILE A 118 -45.74 7.92 -40.36
N GLY A 119 -46.41 6.78 -40.58
CA GLY A 119 -46.20 5.56 -39.80
C GLY A 119 -45.08 4.66 -40.35
N ALA A 120 -44.84 4.65 -41.66
CA ALA A 120 -43.85 3.79 -42.30
C ALA A 120 -42.40 4.26 -42.04
N VAL A 121 -42.16 5.57 -41.98
CA VAL A 121 -40.81 6.12 -41.73
C VAL A 121 -40.27 5.75 -40.33
N PRO A 122 -41.03 5.90 -39.23
CA PRO A 122 -40.59 5.42 -37.91
C PRO A 122 -40.33 3.90 -37.85
N VAL A 123 -41.14 3.09 -38.55
CA VAL A 123 -40.94 1.63 -38.64
C VAL A 123 -39.62 1.31 -39.35
N LEU A 124 -39.31 2.01 -40.44
CA LEU A 124 -38.04 1.85 -41.16
C LEU A 124 -36.83 2.25 -40.30
N LEU A 125 -36.91 3.39 -39.62
CA LEU A 125 -35.83 3.88 -38.77
C LEU A 125 -35.60 2.98 -37.55
N LEU A 126 -36.68 2.50 -36.91
CA LEU A 126 -36.58 1.55 -35.82
C LEU A 126 -36.05 0.20 -36.32
N SER A 127 -36.50 -0.28 -37.48
CA SER A 127 -35.94 -1.48 -38.12
C SER A 127 -34.42 -1.36 -38.32
N LEU A 128 -33.95 -0.21 -38.81
CA LEU A 128 -32.52 0.03 -38.99
C LEU A 128 -31.78 0.00 -37.64
N ALA A 129 -32.34 0.62 -36.59
CA ALA A 129 -31.78 0.55 -35.25
C ALA A 129 -31.68 -0.91 -34.76
N VAL A 130 -32.77 -1.68 -34.85
CA VAL A 130 -32.85 -3.09 -34.41
C VAL A 130 -31.84 -4.00 -35.15
N VAL A 131 -31.52 -3.70 -36.41
CA VAL A 131 -30.49 -4.44 -37.17
C VAL A 131 -29.08 -4.15 -36.63
N LEU A 132 -28.84 -2.91 -36.22
CA LEU A 132 -27.55 -2.40 -35.77
C LEU A 132 -27.26 -2.68 -34.27
N THR A 133 -28.25 -3.15 -33.51
CA THR A 133 -28.25 -3.40 -32.05
C THR A 133 -27.22 -4.40 -31.55
N ARG A 134 -26.45 -5.10 -32.39
CA ARG A 134 -25.36 -6.01 -31.96
C ARG A 134 -24.11 -5.94 -32.83
N LEU A 135 -23.88 -4.82 -33.52
CA LEU A 135 -22.71 -4.60 -34.38
C LEU A 135 -21.69 -3.66 -33.73
N GLU A 136 -20.39 -3.95 -33.86
CA GLU A 136 -19.26 -3.26 -33.20
C GLU A 136 -18.43 -2.35 -34.11
N TYR A 137 -18.89 -2.08 -35.34
CA TYR A 137 -18.15 -1.20 -36.24
C TYR A 137 -18.22 0.28 -35.79
N ARG A 138 -17.14 1.04 -36.05
CA ARG A 138 -16.98 2.44 -35.62
C ARG A 138 -18.08 3.39 -36.11
N TRP A 139 -18.68 3.11 -37.28
CA TRP A 139 -19.76 3.92 -37.85
C TRP A 139 -21.15 3.54 -37.32
N VAL A 140 -21.30 2.42 -36.62
CA VAL A 140 -22.60 1.90 -36.19
C VAL A 140 -23.24 2.72 -35.07
N PRO A 141 -22.54 3.07 -33.97
CA PRO A 141 -23.13 3.87 -32.89
C PRO A 141 -23.81 5.17 -33.34
N PRO A 142 -23.17 6.04 -34.18
CA PRO A 142 -23.82 7.28 -34.59
C PRO A 142 -25.04 7.05 -35.50
N VAL A 143 -25.00 6.03 -36.37
CA VAL A 143 -26.14 5.70 -37.25
C VAL A 143 -27.30 5.10 -36.46
N TRP A 144 -27.03 4.22 -35.49
CA TRP A 144 -28.04 3.66 -34.60
C TRP A 144 -28.72 4.74 -33.77
N ALA A 145 -27.93 5.61 -33.12
CA ALA A 145 -28.46 6.71 -32.29
C ALA A 145 -29.26 7.73 -33.13
N GLY A 146 -28.75 8.09 -34.31
CA GLY A 146 -29.45 8.98 -35.24
C GLY A 146 -30.79 8.40 -35.72
N SER A 147 -30.84 7.09 -35.96
CA SER A 147 -32.08 6.40 -36.36
C SER A 147 -33.14 6.42 -35.26
N LEU A 148 -32.75 6.15 -34.01
CA LEU A 148 -33.65 6.22 -32.86
C LEU A 148 -34.11 7.64 -32.55
N ALA A 149 -33.22 8.62 -32.63
CA ALA A 149 -33.57 10.03 -32.42
C ALA A 149 -34.58 10.52 -33.48
N ALA A 150 -34.35 10.20 -34.75
CA ALA A 150 -35.26 10.54 -35.84
C ALA A 150 -36.62 9.84 -35.70
N ALA A 151 -36.64 8.55 -35.34
CA ALA A 151 -37.87 7.81 -35.08
C ALA A 151 -38.64 8.41 -33.89
N SER A 152 -37.94 8.75 -32.81
CA SER A 152 -38.53 9.35 -31.60
C SER A 152 -39.14 10.71 -31.90
N ALA A 153 -38.48 11.55 -32.69
CA ALA A 153 -38.98 12.87 -33.08
C ALA A 153 -40.28 12.76 -33.89
N LEU A 154 -40.36 11.83 -34.85
CA LEU A 154 -41.57 11.59 -35.66
C LEU A 154 -42.74 11.03 -34.83
N VAL A 155 -42.43 10.16 -33.87
CA VAL A 155 -43.43 9.61 -32.95
C VAL A 155 -43.93 10.68 -31.97
N ALA A 156 -43.03 11.48 -31.40
CA ALA A 156 -43.37 12.60 -30.52
C ALA A 156 -44.20 13.66 -31.25
N TYR A 157 -43.87 13.96 -32.51
CA TYR A 157 -44.68 14.80 -33.39
C TYR A 157 -46.10 14.23 -33.53
N SER A 158 -46.21 12.93 -33.83
CA SER A 158 -47.52 12.27 -33.97
C SER A 158 -48.34 12.33 -32.67
N ILE A 159 -47.71 12.13 -31.51
CA ILE A 159 -48.40 12.19 -30.20
C ILE A 159 -48.83 13.63 -29.88
N GLY A 160 -47.96 14.62 -30.13
CA GLY A 160 -48.25 16.03 -29.89
C GLY A 160 -49.43 16.55 -30.72
N ASP A 161 -49.50 16.15 -31.99
CA ASP A 161 -50.63 16.47 -32.88
C ASP A 161 -51.98 16.02 -32.28
N TYR A 162 -52.04 14.77 -31.78
CA TYR A 162 -53.25 14.22 -31.16
C TYR A 162 -53.62 14.85 -29.81
N LEU A 163 -52.63 15.17 -28.96
CA LEU A 163 -52.89 15.63 -27.59
C LEU A 163 -53.32 17.10 -27.52
N PHE A 164 -52.79 17.94 -28.41
CA PHE A 164 -53.01 19.39 -28.33
C PHE A 164 -53.99 19.92 -29.38
N GLY A 165 -54.48 19.08 -30.30
CA GLY A 165 -55.44 19.48 -31.35
C GLY A 165 -54.95 20.63 -32.23
N ALA A 166 -53.66 20.95 -32.17
CA ALA A 166 -53.10 22.23 -32.54
C ALA A 166 -52.92 22.43 -34.04
N LEU A 167 -53.24 21.43 -34.88
CA LEU A 167 -53.06 21.48 -36.32
C LEU A 167 -54.35 21.27 -37.12
N SER A 168 -55.53 21.24 -36.48
CA SER A 168 -56.81 21.27 -37.21
C SER A 168 -57.04 22.56 -38.03
N HIS A 169 -56.13 23.55 -37.92
CA HIS A 169 -56.12 24.79 -38.69
C HIS A 169 -55.04 24.86 -39.79
N LEU A 170 -54.21 23.82 -39.95
CA LEU A 170 -53.22 23.75 -41.01
C LEU A 170 -53.73 22.78 -42.08
N GLU A 171 -54.19 23.31 -43.22
CA GLU A 171 -54.73 22.57 -44.39
C GLU A 171 -53.69 21.61 -45.07
N PHE A 172 -52.65 21.19 -44.35
CA PHE A 172 -51.88 20.01 -44.70
C PHE A 172 -52.51 18.78 -44.06
N LEU A 173 -53.30 18.07 -44.87
CA LEU A 173 -53.84 16.71 -44.67
C LEU A 173 -54.37 16.45 -43.24
N PRO A 174 -55.70 16.30 -43.01
CA PRO A 174 -56.19 15.77 -41.74
C PRO A 174 -55.37 14.52 -41.41
N SER A 175 -55.05 14.28 -40.14
CA SER A 175 -54.26 13.16 -39.60
C SER A 175 -54.66 11.79 -40.18
N ALA A 176 -54.40 11.58 -41.46
CA ALA A 176 -55.10 10.63 -42.32
C ALA A 176 -54.33 9.33 -42.25
N GLY A 177 -54.50 8.66 -41.13
CA GLY A 177 -54.29 7.22 -41.06
C GLY A 177 -53.34 6.71 -40.00
N ASN A 178 -52.62 7.55 -39.24
CA ASN A 178 -51.80 7.04 -38.13
C ASN A 178 -52.55 7.19 -36.82
N SER A 179 -52.91 6.07 -36.18
CA SER A 179 -53.60 6.11 -34.89
C SER A 179 -52.65 6.49 -33.76
N ILE A 180 -53.15 7.14 -32.71
CA ILE A 180 -52.37 7.38 -31.49
C ILE A 180 -51.86 6.05 -30.89
N ALA A 181 -52.62 4.97 -31.07
CA ALA A 181 -52.24 3.63 -30.63
C ALA A 181 -50.95 3.18 -31.33
N ALA A 182 -50.82 3.43 -32.63
CA ALA A 182 -49.59 3.15 -33.37
C ALA A 182 -48.42 4.00 -32.87
N ALA A 183 -48.64 5.27 -32.55
CA ALA A 183 -47.60 6.14 -32.01
C ALA A 183 -47.13 5.70 -30.61
N LEU A 184 -48.06 5.33 -29.72
CA LEU A 184 -47.74 4.82 -28.38
C LEU A 184 -47.04 3.45 -28.42
N VAL A 185 -47.47 2.56 -29.31
CA VAL A 185 -46.79 1.28 -29.58
C VAL A 185 -45.37 1.53 -30.07
N MET A 186 -45.18 2.43 -31.04
CA MET A 186 -43.84 2.79 -31.53
C MET A 186 -42.95 3.43 -30.47
N ALA A 187 -43.48 4.33 -29.64
CA ALA A 187 -42.74 4.92 -28.52
C ALA A 187 -42.28 3.83 -27.53
N SER A 188 -43.15 2.86 -27.25
CA SER A 188 -42.86 1.73 -26.38
C SER A 188 -41.78 0.81 -26.97
N LEU A 189 -41.80 0.57 -28.28
CA LEU A 189 -40.79 -0.24 -28.96
C LEU A 189 -39.43 0.47 -29.05
N ILE A 190 -39.42 1.79 -29.29
CA ILE A 190 -38.21 2.61 -29.23
C ILE A 190 -37.61 2.55 -27.83
N LEU A 191 -38.43 2.69 -26.78
CA LEU A 191 -37.99 2.55 -25.40
C LEU A 191 -37.44 1.15 -25.12
N ALA A 192 -38.11 0.09 -25.58
CA ALA A 192 -37.64 -1.29 -25.42
C ALA A 192 -36.29 -1.52 -26.13
N GLU A 193 -36.12 -0.99 -27.34
CA GLU A 193 -34.88 -1.07 -28.10
C GLU A 193 -33.73 -0.34 -27.38
N VAL A 194 -33.98 0.86 -26.83
CA VAL A 194 -32.99 1.58 -26.00
C VAL A 194 -32.61 0.77 -24.76
N LEU A 195 -33.57 0.11 -24.11
CA LEU A 195 -33.34 -0.70 -22.92
C LEU A 195 -32.65 -2.05 -23.20
N SER A 196 -32.64 -2.50 -24.46
CA SER A 196 -32.07 -3.79 -24.86
C SER A 196 -30.52 -3.83 -24.89
N ARG A 197 -29.87 -2.66 -24.90
CA ARG A 197 -28.40 -2.47 -24.88
C ARG A 197 -27.91 -1.66 -23.66
N PRO A 198 -27.85 -2.27 -22.46
CA PRO A 198 -27.32 -1.60 -21.27
C PRO A 198 -25.81 -1.35 -21.33
N ASP A 199 -25.10 -2.02 -22.24
CA ASP A 199 -23.64 -1.98 -22.42
C ASP A 199 -23.16 -0.77 -23.23
N ARG A 200 -24.06 -0.01 -23.88
CA ARG A 200 -23.67 1.08 -24.79
C ARG A 200 -24.11 2.48 -24.42
N GLU A 201 -25.11 2.68 -23.55
CA GLU A 201 -25.61 4.05 -23.29
C GLU A 201 -26.14 4.27 -21.84
N PRO A 202 -26.05 5.51 -21.33
CA PRO A 202 -25.95 5.85 -19.91
C PRO A 202 -27.26 5.82 -19.12
N VAL A 203 -28.43 5.80 -19.74
CA VAL A 203 -29.73 6.07 -19.05
C VAL A 203 -30.07 5.02 -17.98
N VAL A 204 -29.83 3.74 -18.26
CA VAL A 204 -30.12 2.65 -17.30
C VAL A 204 -29.19 2.72 -16.09
N TRP A 205 -27.94 3.15 -16.29
CA TRP A 205 -26.97 3.35 -15.23
C TRP A 205 -27.21 4.65 -14.43
N LEU A 206 -27.68 5.70 -15.10
CA LEU A 206 -27.98 7.00 -14.49
C LEU A 206 -29.19 6.94 -13.55
N LEU A 207 -30.17 6.07 -13.86
CA LEU A 207 -31.30 5.75 -12.99
C LEU A 207 -30.93 4.86 -11.80
N ALA A 208 -29.77 4.20 -11.84
CA ALA A 208 -29.27 3.34 -10.76
C ALA A 208 -28.33 4.07 -9.78
N ARG A 209 -27.98 5.34 -10.03
CA ARG A 209 -27.05 6.13 -9.21
C ARG A 209 -27.71 6.72 -7.95
N PRO A 210 -26.97 6.80 -6.82
CA PRO A 210 -27.42 7.49 -5.60
C PRO A 210 -27.32 9.02 -5.67
N ASP A 211 -26.47 9.58 -6.53
CA ASP A 211 -26.31 11.04 -6.68
C ASP A 211 -27.46 11.65 -7.51
N ARG A 212 -28.40 12.28 -6.81
CA ARG A 212 -29.61 12.88 -7.37
C ARG A 212 -29.35 14.15 -8.16
N ILE A 213 -28.15 14.76 -8.04
CA ILE A 213 -27.85 16.05 -8.67
C ILE A 213 -27.81 15.92 -10.20
N LEU A 214 -27.23 14.84 -10.72
CA LEU A 214 -27.15 14.57 -12.16
C LEU A 214 -28.54 14.35 -12.77
N LEU A 215 -29.43 13.65 -12.06
CA LEU A 215 -30.83 13.45 -12.47
C LEU A 215 -31.59 14.78 -12.51
N VAL A 216 -31.38 15.65 -11.52
CA VAL A 216 -31.99 16.99 -11.47
C VAL A 216 -31.48 17.87 -12.62
N GLN A 217 -30.18 17.80 -12.95
CA GLN A 217 -29.62 18.54 -14.08
C GLN A 217 -30.21 18.10 -15.42
N LEU A 218 -30.32 16.79 -15.67
CA LEU A 218 -30.93 16.28 -16.91
C LEU A 218 -32.42 16.61 -17.00
N ALA A 219 -33.15 16.49 -15.89
CA ALA A 219 -34.56 16.91 -15.82
C ALA A 219 -34.71 18.42 -16.10
N GLY A 220 -33.81 19.24 -15.57
CA GLY A 220 -33.76 20.68 -15.85
C GLY A 220 -33.54 20.99 -17.33
N ILE A 221 -32.64 20.28 -18.01
CA ILE A 221 -32.39 20.47 -19.45
C ILE A 221 -33.64 20.12 -20.29
N LEU A 222 -34.36 19.06 -19.92
CA LEU A 222 -35.63 18.68 -20.54
C LEU A 222 -36.74 19.73 -20.29
N PHE A 223 -36.78 20.31 -19.10
CA PHE A 223 -37.76 21.34 -18.73
C PHE A 223 -37.53 22.67 -19.47
N ILE A 224 -36.31 22.92 -19.95
CA ILE A 224 -35.96 24.13 -20.71
C ILE A 224 -36.39 24.03 -22.19
N LEU A 225 -36.65 22.83 -22.71
CA LEU A 225 -36.99 22.61 -24.12
C LEU A 225 -38.23 23.41 -24.60
N PRO A 226 -39.36 23.45 -23.88
CA PRO A 226 -40.53 24.25 -24.28
C PRO A 226 -40.23 25.76 -24.30
N VAL A 227 -39.42 26.23 -23.36
CA VAL A 227 -39.01 27.65 -23.27
C VAL A 227 -38.14 28.03 -24.47
N LEU A 228 -37.13 27.21 -24.79
CA LEU A 228 -36.28 27.41 -25.97
C LEU A 228 -37.09 27.36 -27.27
N THR A 229 -38.05 26.44 -27.36
CA THR A 229 -38.87 26.28 -28.56
C THR A 229 -39.77 27.50 -28.77
N THR A 230 -40.37 28.02 -27.70
CA THR A 230 -41.23 29.22 -27.75
C THR A 230 -40.42 30.49 -28.07
N ALA A 231 -39.24 30.63 -27.47
CA ALA A 231 -38.31 31.72 -27.78
C ALA A 231 -37.79 31.65 -29.22
N GLY A 232 -37.40 30.46 -29.67
CA GLY A 232 -36.96 30.20 -31.04
C GLY A 232 -38.05 30.54 -32.07
N HIS A 233 -39.30 30.18 -31.78
CA HIS A 233 -40.45 30.51 -32.64
C HIS A 233 -40.66 32.03 -32.72
N SER A 234 -40.57 32.73 -31.59
CA SER A 234 -40.70 34.19 -31.55
C SER A 234 -39.64 34.87 -32.43
N ILE A 235 -38.40 34.38 -32.41
CA ILE A 235 -37.29 34.90 -33.22
C ILE A 235 -37.49 34.62 -34.70
N THR A 236 -37.90 33.41 -35.07
CA THR A 236 -38.13 33.04 -36.49
C THR A 236 -39.34 33.76 -37.07
N SER A 237 -40.37 34.02 -36.25
CA SER A 237 -41.55 34.82 -36.60
C SER A 237 -41.20 36.30 -36.86
N ILE A 238 -40.38 36.93 -36.01
CA ILE A 238 -39.89 38.31 -36.22
C ILE A 238 -39.12 38.45 -37.54
N ARG A 239 -38.47 37.39 -38.01
CA ARG A 239 -37.73 37.36 -39.28
C ARG A 239 -38.60 37.07 -40.50
N GLY A 240 -39.92 37.06 -40.35
CA GLY A 240 -40.88 36.88 -41.45
C GLY A 240 -40.91 35.46 -42.02
N MET A 241 -40.45 34.46 -41.26
CA MET A 241 -40.68 33.06 -41.67
C MET A 241 -42.16 32.74 -41.54
N ALA A 242 -42.71 32.04 -42.54
CA ALA A 242 -44.06 31.49 -42.44
C ALA A 242 -44.19 30.66 -41.16
N GLU A 243 -45.32 30.84 -40.46
CA GLU A 243 -45.57 30.33 -39.10
C GLU A 243 -45.27 28.83 -38.95
N GLU A 244 -45.61 28.06 -39.98
CA GLU A 244 -45.32 26.63 -40.12
C GLU A 244 -43.82 26.29 -40.07
N LYS A 245 -43.01 27.04 -40.84
CA LYS A 245 -41.56 26.84 -40.92
C LYS A 245 -40.87 27.34 -39.65
N ALA A 246 -41.43 28.36 -39.01
CA ALA A 246 -40.92 28.95 -37.78
C ALA A 246 -40.94 27.95 -36.60
N TRP A 247 -42.03 27.20 -36.43
CA TRP A 247 -42.16 26.16 -35.39
C TRP A 247 -41.21 24.98 -35.61
N VAL A 248 -41.11 24.48 -36.85
CA VAL A 248 -40.23 23.33 -37.17
C VAL A 248 -38.77 23.68 -36.92
N VAL A 249 -38.33 24.86 -37.37
CA VAL A 249 -36.95 25.33 -37.15
C VAL A 249 -36.68 25.56 -35.66
N ALA A 250 -37.61 26.16 -34.93
CA ALA A 250 -37.45 26.39 -33.49
C ALA A 250 -37.35 25.08 -32.70
N LEU A 251 -38.15 24.07 -33.03
CA LEU A 251 -38.12 22.76 -32.38
C LEU A 251 -36.83 22.00 -32.70
N LEU A 252 -36.37 22.02 -33.96
CA LEU A 252 -35.12 21.36 -34.36
C LEU A 252 -33.91 21.98 -33.67
N VAL A 253 -33.84 23.31 -33.61
CA VAL A 253 -32.76 24.04 -32.94
C VAL A 253 -32.78 23.78 -31.43
N SER A 254 -33.94 23.85 -30.80
CA SER A 254 -34.08 23.64 -29.35
C SER A 254 -33.75 22.19 -28.95
N THR A 255 -34.20 21.22 -29.74
CA THR A 255 -33.86 19.80 -29.54
C THR A 255 -32.36 19.55 -29.72
N SER A 256 -31.73 20.20 -30.69
CA SER A 256 -30.27 20.11 -30.91
C SER A 256 -29.48 20.72 -29.76
N ILE A 257 -29.92 21.87 -29.22
CA ILE A 257 -29.29 22.52 -28.05
C ILE A 257 -29.42 21.63 -26.80
N CYS A 258 -30.62 21.13 -26.50
CA CYS A 258 -30.82 20.22 -25.38
C CYS A 258 -30.02 18.92 -25.54
N GLY A 259 -29.96 18.36 -26.76
CA GLY A 259 -29.15 17.19 -27.07
C GLY A 259 -27.66 17.42 -26.84
N ALA A 260 -27.12 18.57 -27.29
CA ALA A 260 -25.72 18.95 -27.05
C ALA A 260 -25.42 19.17 -25.56
N ALA A 261 -26.34 19.78 -24.80
CA ALA A 261 -26.19 19.99 -23.37
C ALA A 261 -26.19 18.67 -22.59
N ILE A 262 -27.10 17.75 -22.91
CA ILE A 262 -27.15 16.40 -22.31
C ILE A 262 -25.85 15.65 -22.62
N PHE A 263 -25.40 15.67 -23.87
CA PHE A 263 -24.15 15.05 -24.28
C PHE A 263 -22.94 15.62 -23.52
N TYR A 264 -22.85 16.94 -23.37
CA TYR A 264 -21.77 17.60 -22.64
C TYR A 264 -21.72 17.20 -21.16
N VAL A 265 -22.87 17.15 -20.48
CA VAL A 265 -22.94 16.76 -19.05
C VAL A 265 -22.51 15.30 -18.87
N ILE A 266 -22.99 14.41 -19.74
CA ILE A 266 -22.62 12.97 -19.70
C ILE A 266 -21.13 12.78 -20.00
N ASP A 267 -20.61 13.47 -21.01
CA ASP A 267 -19.21 13.35 -21.42
C ASP A 267 -18.26 13.92 -20.37
N ARG A 268 -18.60 15.05 -19.74
CA ARG A 268 -17.84 15.61 -18.61
C ARG A 268 -17.71 14.61 -17.46
N GLU A 269 -18.82 14.07 -17.01
CA GLU A 269 -18.85 13.09 -15.91
C GLU A 269 -18.02 11.84 -16.24
N ARG A 270 -18.07 11.40 -17.50
CA ARG A 270 -17.27 10.29 -17.98
C ARG A 270 -15.76 10.59 -17.92
N ARG A 271 -15.34 11.80 -18.30
CA ARG A 271 -13.94 12.23 -18.22
C ARG A 271 -13.45 12.32 -16.78
N ASP A 272 -14.25 12.90 -15.89
CA ASP A 272 -13.89 13.06 -14.48
C ASP A 272 -13.71 11.70 -13.80
N ARG A 273 -14.58 10.72 -14.11
CA ARG A 273 -14.40 9.33 -13.64
C ARG A 273 -13.16 8.66 -14.22
N HIS A 274 -12.94 8.76 -15.53
CA HIS A 274 -11.75 8.18 -16.16
C HIS A 274 -10.46 8.77 -15.58
N ALA A 275 -10.46 10.07 -15.26
CA ALA A 275 -9.34 10.72 -14.59
C ALA A 275 -9.14 10.21 -13.16
N ALA A 276 -10.21 10.08 -12.37
CA ALA A 276 -10.16 9.55 -11.01
C ALA A 276 -9.68 8.09 -10.97
N ASP A 277 -10.22 7.23 -11.83
CA ASP A 277 -9.81 5.81 -11.94
C ASP A 277 -8.35 5.69 -12.37
N ALA A 278 -7.89 6.53 -13.31
CA ALA A 278 -6.50 6.55 -13.74
C ALA A 278 -5.55 7.04 -12.64
N GLN A 279 -5.96 8.07 -11.89
CA GLN A 279 -5.19 8.58 -10.75
C GLN A 279 -5.05 7.52 -9.64
N PHE A 280 -6.16 6.86 -9.27
CA PHE A 280 -6.15 5.78 -8.27
C PHE A 280 -5.24 4.62 -8.70
N ARG A 281 -5.36 4.17 -9.96
CA ARG A 281 -4.48 3.12 -10.51
C ARG A 281 -3.01 3.54 -10.46
N SER A 282 -2.68 4.78 -10.80
CA SER A 282 -1.31 5.27 -10.76
C SER A 282 -0.71 5.25 -9.34
N ILE A 283 -1.50 5.67 -8.33
CA ILE A 283 -1.06 5.64 -6.92
C ILE A 283 -0.74 4.21 -6.48
N ILE A 284 -1.61 3.25 -6.79
CA ILE A 284 -1.44 1.86 -6.36
C ILE A 284 -0.31 1.16 -7.13
N THR A 285 -0.19 1.40 -8.43
CA THR A 285 0.88 0.82 -9.26
C THR A 285 2.26 1.29 -8.82
N ASN A 286 2.40 2.54 -8.36
CA ASN A 286 3.67 3.09 -7.88
C ASN A 286 3.85 2.98 -6.36
N ALA A 287 2.91 2.37 -5.64
CA ALA A 287 3.05 2.18 -4.20
C ALA A 287 4.23 1.23 -3.92
N PRO A 288 5.10 1.55 -2.94
CA PRO A 288 6.21 0.68 -2.57
C PRO A 288 5.74 -0.60 -1.87
N ASN A 289 4.53 -0.60 -1.30
CA ASN A 289 3.95 -1.75 -0.65
C ASN A 289 3.41 -2.76 -1.67
N ALA A 290 3.56 -4.04 -1.35
CA ALA A 290 3.00 -5.13 -2.13
C ALA A 290 1.46 -5.14 -1.97
N ILE A 291 0.72 -4.79 -3.01
CA ILE A 291 -0.74 -4.69 -2.97
C ILE A 291 -1.36 -5.71 -3.92
N ALA A 292 -2.26 -6.52 -3.39
CA ALA A 292 -3.09 -7.44 -4.18
C ALA A 292 -4.54 -7.36 -3.74
N VAL A 293 -5.46 -7.62 -4.66
CA VAL A 293 -6.87 -7.85 -4.38
C VAL A 293 -7.25 -9.15 -5.05
N HIS A 294 -7.84 -10.07 -4.31
CA HIS A 294 -8.27 -11.35 -4.84
C HIS A 294 -9.66 -11.72 -4.37
N ASN A 295 -10.37 -12.41 -5.24
CA ASN A 295 -11.61 -13.08 -4.90
C ASN A 295 -11.27 -14.51 -4.47
N VAL A 296 -11.82 -14.95 -3.34
CA VAL A 296 -11.55 -16.30 -2.80
C VAL A 296 -11.87 -17.40 -3.82
N LYS A 297 -12.82 -17.18 -4.74
CA LYS A 297 -13.21 -18.17 -5.77
C LYS A 297 -12.56 -17.97 -7.12
N HIS A 298 -12.25 -16.73 -7.49
CA HIS A 298 -11.82 -16.38 -8.86
C HIS A 298 -10.35 -15.98 -8.96
N GLY A 299 -9.62 -15.97 -7.84
CA GLY A 299 -8.21 -15.61 -7.79
C GLY A 299 -7.95 -14.10 -7.77
N TYR A 300 -6.71 -13.71 -8.02
CA TYR A 300 -6.29 -12.30 -8.02
C TYR A 300 -7.04 -11.50 -9.09
N GLU A 301 -7.70 -10.43 -8.67
CA GLU A 301 -8.37 -9.45 -9.54
C GLU A 301 -7.43 -8.29 -9.87
N PHE A 302 -6.51 -7.98 -8.96
CA PHE A 302 -5.53 -6.92 -9.10
C PHE A 302 -4.26 -7.26 -8.32
N VAL A 303 -3.11 -6.92 -8.90
CA VAL A 303 -1.81 -6.92 -8.21
C VAL A 303 -0.98 -5.75 -8.72
N ASN A 304 -0.19 -5.13 -7.84
CA ASN A 304 0.76 -4.10 -8.24
C ASN A 304 2.18 -4.68 -8.49
N PRO A 305 3.08 -3.94 -9.16
CA PRO A 305 4.45 -4.38 -9.42
C PRO A 305 5.23 -4.76 -8.16
N ALA A 306 5.04 -4.06 -7.04
CA ALA A 306 5.69 -4.40 -5.77
C ALA A 306 5.28 -5.80 -5.27
N TYR A 307 4.00 -6.17 -5.42
CA TYR A 307 3.52 -7.51 -5.11
C TYR A 307 4.16 -8.57 -6.00
N CYS A 308 4.27 -8.29 -7.31
CA CYS A 308 4.97 -9.18 -8.25
C CYS A 308 6.43 -9.40 -7.84
N GLY A 309 7.14 -8.34 -7.46
CA GLY A 309 8.50 -8.44 -6.93
C GLY A 309 8.60 -9.34 -5.70
N LEU A 310 7.68 -9.16 -4.74
CA LEU A 310 7.65 -9.97 -3.51
C LEU A 310 7.45 -11.46 -3.78
N VAL A 311 6.61 -11.84 -4.75
CA VAL A 311 6.36 -13.24 -5.11
C VAL A 311 7.27 -13.77 -6.23
N GLY A 312 8.28 -13.00 -6.64
CA GLY A 312 9.25 -13.40 -7.66
C GLY A 312 8.65 -13.54 -9.07
N ARG A 313 7.81 -12.60 -9.50
CA ARG A 313 7.21 -12.53 -10.84
C ARG A 313 7.46 -11.18 -11.49
N ALA A 314 7.53 -11.17 -12.83
CA ALA A 314 7.86 -9.97 -13.60
C ALA A 314 6.63 -9.17 -14.04
N ASP A 315 5.49 -9.82 -14.31
CA ASP A 315 4.29 -9.17 -14.83
C ASP A 315 3.04 -9.46 -13.96
N PRO A 316 2.30 -8.42 -13.52
CA PRO A 316 0.97 -8.54 -12.91
C PRO A 316 0.01 -9.48 -13.63
N ARG A 317 0.06 -9.55 -14.97
CA ARG A 317 -0.85 -10.36 -15.79
C ARG A 317 -0.67 -11.86 -15.57
N GLU A 318 0.49 -12.29 -15.08
CA GLU A 318 0.73 -13.70 -14.78
C GLU A 318 -0.03 -14.18 -13.54
N LEU A 319 -0.36 -13.25 -12.64
CA LEU A 319 -0.99 -13.51 -11.36
C LEU A 319 -2.52 -13.36 -11.41
N VAL A 320 -3.03 -12.46 -12.24
CA VAL A 320 -4.48 -12.23 -12.36
C VAL A 320 -5.20 -13.51 -12.79
N GLY A 321 -6.23 -13.89 -12.04
CA GLY A 321 -7.01 -15.12 -12.22
C GLY A 321 -6.42 -16.38 -11.59
N ARG A 322 -5.20 -16.32 -11.02
CA ARG A 322 -4.65 -17.41 -10.20
C ARG A 322 -5.07 -17.24 -8.75
N THR A 323 -5.19 -18.33 -8.01
CA THR A 323 -5.48 -18.29 -6.59
C THR A 323 -4.22 -18.08 -5.76
N PRO A 324 -4.31 -17.57 -4.51
CA PRO A 324 -3.19 -17.57 -3.59
C PRO A 324 -2.59 -18.97 -3.37
N GLU A 325 -3.44 -20.02 -3.37
CA GLU A 325 -3.01 -21.42 -3.26
C GLU A 325 -2.06 -21.84 -4.40
N ASP A 326 -2.33 -21.39 -5.63
CA ASP A 326 -1.48 -21.67 -6.79
C ASP A 326 -0.08 -21.04 -6.65
N MET A 327 0.05 -19.98 -5.84
CA MET A 327 1.27 -19.18 -5.72
C MET A 327 2.12 -19.53 -4.50
N VAL A 328 1.50 -19.92 -3.40
CA VAL A 328 2.17 -20.08 -2.10
C VAL A 328 2.11 -21.54 -1.59
N SER A 329 1.74 -22.49 -2.46
CA SER A 329 1.65 -23.93 -2.12
C SER A 329 2.93 -24.54 -1.52
N SER A 330 4.09 -23.90 -1.65
CA SER A 330 5.37 -24.34 -1.08
C SER A 330 5.59 -23.94 0.39
N ASP A 331 4.75 -23.07 0.97
CA ASP A 331 4.84 -22.62 2.36
C ASP A 331 3.51 -22.89 3.11
N PRO A 332 3.42 -24.04 3.82
CA PRO A 332 2.20 -24.43 4.53
C PRO A 332 1.79 -23.47 5.65
N GLU A 333 2.74 -22.77 6.27
CA GLU A 333 2.49 -21.85 7.37
C GLU A 333 1.85 -20.56 6.86
N LEU A 334 2.44 -19.97 5.82
CA LEU A 334 1.87 -18.81 5.14
C LEU A 334 0.48 -19.11 4.57
N MET A 335 0.27 -20.31 4.01
CA MET A 335 -1.05 -20.74 3.54
C MET A 335 -2.09 -20.87 4.66
N GLY A 336 -1.67 -21.31 5.85
CA GLY A 336 -2.52 -21.31 7.05
C GLY A 336 -2.98 -19.88 7.39
N HIS A 337 -2.04 -18.95 7.48
CA HIS A 337 -2.33 -17.54 7.75
C HIS A 337 -3.25 -16.89 6.71
N ILE A 338 -3.04 -17.18 5.42
CA ILE A 338 -3.89 -16.69 4.33
C ILE A 338 -5.33 -17.21 4.49
N ARG A 339 -5.52 -18.52 4.77
CA ARG A 339 -6.87 -19.10 4.95
C ARG A 339 -7.58 -18.53 6.17
N ASP A 340 -6.88 -18.36 7.28
CA ASP A 340 -7.43 -17.75 8.48
C ASP A 340 -7.83 -16.29 8.23
N ALA A 341 -7.00 -15.56 7.48
CA ALA A 341 -7.28 -14.19 7.09
C ALA A 341 -8.46 -14.06 6.11
N GLU A 342 -8.60 -14.97 5.14
CA GLU A 342 -9.76 -15.02 4.23
C GLU A 342 -11.05 -15.32 5.00
N SER A 343 -11.00 -16.23 5.97
CA SER A 343 -12.12 -16.54 6.87
C SER A 343 -12.50 -15.33 7.74
N ALA A 344 -11.51 -14.62 8.29
CA ALA A 344 -11.74 -13.38 9.03
C ALA A 344 -12.37 -12.29 8.15
N ALA A 345 -11.88 -12.13 6.92
CA ALA A 345 -12.41 -11.18 5.95
C ALA A 345 -13.86 -11.50 5.55
N ALA A 346 -14.22 -12.78 5.41
CA ALA A 346 -15.59 -13.20 5.18
C ALA A 346 -16.56 -12.77 6.31
N ASN A 347 -16.04 -12.55 7.52
CA ASN A 347 -16.78 -12.05 8.67
C ASN A 347 -16.64 -10.52 8.86
N GLY A 348 -16.08 -9.80 7.90
CA GLY A 348 -15.89 -8.35 7.97
C GLY A 348 -14.69 -7.89 8.80
N GLN A 349 -13.79 -8.80 9.21
CA GLN A 349 -12.64 -8.50 10.05
C GLN A 349 -11.33 -8.44 9.26
N SER A 350 -10.39 -7.61 9.71
CA SER A 350 -9.03 -7.59 9.17
C SER A 350 -8.11 -8.53 9.95
N SER A 351 -7.18 -9.18 9.26
CA SER A 351 -6.09 -9.96 9.85
C SER A 351 -4.75 -9.30 9.58
N LYS A 352 -3.79 -9.52 10.48
CA LYS A 352 -2.44 -9.01 10.39
C LYS A 352 -1.46 -10.05 10.92
N PHE A 353 -0.43 -10.36 10.15
CA PHE A 353 0.63 -11.29 10.53
C PHE A 353 1.95 -10.91 9.86
N GLU A 354 3.05 -11.47 10.34
CA GLU A 354 4.39 -11.26 9.78
C GLU A 354 4.86 -12.55 9.12
N GLN A 355 5.55 -12.42 7.99
CA GLN A 355 6.11 -13.54 7.26
C GLN A 355 7.49 -13.20 6.71
N GLU A 356 8.40 -14.16 6.74
CA GLU A 356 9.71 -14.04 6.10
C GLU A 356 9.64 -14.56 4.66
N PHE A 357 10.09 -13.76 3.71
CA PHE A 357 10.18 -14.10 2.30
C PHE A 357 11.64 -14.13 1.85
N THR A 358 11.96 -15.07 0.96
CA THR A 358 13.24 -15.09 0.25
C THR A 358 12.99 -14.72 -1.20
N VAL A 359 13.50 -13.57 -1.63
CA VAL A 359 13.34 -13.05 -2.99
C VAL A 359 14.72 -12.90 -3.62
N GLY A 360 15.07 -13.84 -4.51
CA GLY A 360 16.45 -13.97 -4.99
C GLY A 360 17.39 -14.29 -3.83
N ASP A 361 18.42 -13.46 -3.64
CA ASP A 361 19.39 -13.56 -2.53
C ASP A 361 19.01 -12.72 -1.29
N GLN A 362 17.86 -12.04 -1.31
CA GLN A 362 17.42 -11.17 -0.22
C GLN A 362 16.42 -11.87 0.69
N HIS A 363 16.61 -11.72 2.01
CA HIS A 363 15.65 -12.12 3.04
C HIS A 363 14.88 -10.90 3.52
N LEU A 364 13.57 -10.91 3.34
CA LEU A 364 12.66 -9.82 3.69
C LEU A 364 11.74 -10.27 4.82
N THR A 365 11.55 -9.43 5.84
CA THR A 365 10.46 -9.58 6.80
C THR A 365 9.31 -8.68 6.37
N VAL A 366 8.18 -9.28 5.98
CA VAL A 366 7.02 -8.55 5.48
C VAL A 366 5.87 -8.64 6.46
N GLU A 367 5.34 -7.49 6.83
CA GLU A 367 4.10 -7.36 7.60
C GLU A 367 2.92 -7.38 6.62
N ILE A 368 2.11 -8.44 6.67
CA ILE A 368 0.97 -8.65 5.79
C ILE A 368 -0.31 -8.27 6.53
N GLN A 369 -1.09 -7.37 5.93
CA GLN A 369 -2.42 -7.03 6.38
C GLN A 369 -3.43 -7.42 5.31
N MET A 370 -4.46 -8.15 5.72
CA MET A 370 -5.55 -8.60 4.86
C MET A 370 -6.88 -8.08 5.39
N PHE A 371 -7.71 -7.48 4.53
CA PHE A 371 -8.99 -6.91 4.91
C PHE A 371 -10.05 -7.09 3.82
N PRO A 372 -11.33 -7.16 4.20
CA PRO A 372 -12.41 -7.32 3.24
C PRO A 372 -12.61 -6.08 2.39
N VAL A 373 -12.88 -6.29 1.10
CA VAL A 373 -13.34 -5.28 0.15
C VAL A 373 -14.76 -5.68 -0.29
N GLY A 374 -15.72 -4.81 0.00
CA GLY A 374 -17.11 -5.01 -0.38
C GLY A 374 -17.40 -4.52 -1.81
N ASP A 375 -18.44 -5.08 -2.42
CA ASP A 375 -19.07 -4.50 -3.61
C ASP A 375 -20.03 -3.33 -3.24
N GLU A 376 -20.59 -2.64 -4.25
CA GLU A 376 -21.57 -1.55 -4.06
C GLU A 376 -22.85 -1.97 -3.29
N LEU A 377 -23.08 -3.27 -3.08
CA LEU A 377 -24.23 -3.87 -2.38
C LEU A 377 -23.86 -4.40 -0.97
N GLY A 378 -22.61 -4.24 -0.53
CA GLY A 378 -22.15 -4.63 0.81
C GLY A 378 -21.85 -6.12 0.96
N ALA A 379 -21.79 -6.89 -0.12
CA ALA A 379 -21.36 -8.29 -0.06
C ALA A 379 -19.82 -8.36 -0.13
N THR A 380 -19.18 -8.90 0.92
CA THR A 380 -17.72 -9.12 0.99
C THR A 380 -17.32 -10.28 0.08
N ALA A 381 -16.96 -9.97 -1.17
CA ALA A 381 -16.56 -10.97 -2.16
C ALA A 381 -15.03 -11.05 -2.38
N SER A 382 -14.28 -9.97 -2.06
CA SER A 382 -12.84 -9.89 -2.32
C SER A 382 -12.06 -9.49 -1.06
N VAL A 383 -10.82 -9.93 -0.99
CA VAL A 383 -9.86 -9.62 0.09
C VAL A 383 -8.75 -8.77 -0.52
N ALA A 384 -8.44 -7.65 0.12
CA ALA A 384 -7.25 -6.87 -0.20
C ALA A 384 -6.12 -7.25 0.74
N THR A 385 -4.93 -7.41 0.17
CA THR A 385 -3.68 -7.73 0.85
C THR A 385 -2.72 -6.57 0.65
N ILE A 386 -2.14 -6.08 1.75
CA ILE A 386 -1.04 -5.12 1.75
C ILE A 386 0.13 -5.75 2.51
N GLY A 387 1.22 -6.02 1.80
CA GLY A 387 2.51 -6.42 2.36
C GLY A 387 3.44 -5.23 2.47
N THR A 388 3.94 -4.95 3.67
CA THR A 388 4.91 -3.88 3.95
C THR A 388 6.24 -4.49 4.38
N ASP A 389 7.33 -4.14 3.70
CA ASP A 389 8.68 -4.53 4.14
C ASP A 389 9.03 -3.81 5.44
N VAL A 390 9.27 -4.59 6.50
CA VAL A 390 9.65 -4.12 7.83
C VAL A 390 11.03 -4.63 8.26
N THR A 391 11.84 -5.14 7.33
CA THR A 391 13.13 -5.79 7.58
C THR A 391 14.07 -4.90 8.40
N GLU A 392 14.34 -3.69 7.92
CA GLU A 392 15.23 -2.74 8.61
C GLU A 392 14.67 -2.32 9.96
N ARG A 393 13.36 -2.05 10.04
CA ARG A 393 12.69 -1.69 11.31
C ARG A 393 12.85 -2.79 12.34
N LYS A 394 12.64 -4.06 11.95
CA LYS A 394 12.77 -5.24 12.82
C LYS A 394 14.22 -5.48 13.23
N LYS A 395 15.18 -5.28 12.32
CA LYS A 395 16.62 -5.40 12.63
C LYS A 395 17.04 -4.38 13.69
N VAL A 396 16.66 -3.12 13.52
CA VAL A 396 16.92 -2.05 14.51
C VAL A 396 16.25 -2.37 15.83
N GLN A 397 14.99 -2.82 15.82
CA GLN A 397 14.27 -3.19 17.03
C GLN A 397 14.94 -4.35 17.78
N ARG A 398 15.37 -5.41 17.08
CA ARG A 398 16.09 -6.55 17.67
C ARG A 398 17.43 -6.11 18.28
N GLN A 399 18.17 -5.24 17.59
CA GLN A 399 19.43 -4.68 18.11
C GLN A 399 19.21 -3.82 19.35
N LEU A 400 18.16 -3.00 19.38
CA LEU A 400 17.82 -2.19 20.54
C LEU A 400 17.40 -3.08 21.73
N GLN A 401 16.58 -4.10 21.48
CA GLN A 401 16.16 -5.04 22.51
C GLN A 401 17.35 -5.79 23.11
N ALA A 402 18.22 -6.35 22.26
CA ALA A 402 19.43 -7.03 22.72
C ALA A 402 20.34 -6.12 23.57
N ARG A 403 20.40 -4.82 23.23
CA ARG A 403 21.15 -3.83 24.03
C ARG A 403 20.52 -3.59 25.40
N LEU A 404 19.20 -3.39 25.46
CA LEU A 404 18.49 -3.20 26.74
C LEU A 404 18.58 -4.44 27.62
N ASP A 405 18.49 -5.62 27.02
CA ASP A 405 18.63 -6.89 27.74
C ASP A 405 20.05 -7.03 28.32
N PHE A 406 21.08 -6.59 27.58
CA PHE A 406 22.46 -6.61 28.04
C PHE A 406 22.76 -5.55 29.11
N GLU A 407 22.19 -4.36 29.00
CA GLU A 407 22.23 -3.34 30.06
C GLU A 407 21.63 -3.89 31.36
N GLY A 408 20.42 -4.46 31.27
CA GLY A 408 19.77 -5.10 32.41
C GLY A 408 20.57 -6.28 32.98
N TYR A 409 21.29 -7.00 32.12
CA TYR A 409 22.17 -8.09 32.52
C TYR A 409 23.36 -7.60 33.37
N ILE A 410 24.09 -6.58 32.92
CA ILE A 410 25.23 -6.01 33.68
C ILE A 410 24.72 -5.37 34.97
N SER A 411 23.65 -4.58 34.91
CA SER A 411 23.08 -3.92 36.10
C SER A 411 22.68 -4.94 37.18
N ARG A 412 22.03 -6.04 36.81
CA ARG A 412 21.74 -7.13 37.74
C ARG A 412 23.01 -7.76 38.31
N ALA A 413 24.02 -8.04 37.48
CA ALA A 413 25.27 -8.62 37.97
C ALA A 413 25.97 -7.74 39.01
N ILE A 414 25.96 -6.43 38.84
CA ILE A 414 26.50 -5.49 39.81
C ILE A 414 25.69 -5.54 41.12
N ASN A 415 24.36 -5.44 41.03
CA ASN A 415 23.48 -5.43 42.21
C ASN A 415 23.48 -6.76 42.99
N ASP A 416 23.63 -7.88 42.28
CA ASP A 416 23.70 -9.22 42.87
C ASP A 416 25.09 -9.54 43.45
N GLY A 417 26.06 -8.62 43.38
CA GLY A 417 27.42 -8.85 43.87
C GLY A 417 28.22 -9.85 43.04
N ARG A 418 27.90 -9.99 41.75
CA ARG A 418 28.57 -10.91 40.81
C ARG A 418 29.80 -10.31 40.13
N LEU A 419 30.25 -9.13 40.55
CA LEU A 419 31.58 -8.63 40.22
C LEU A 419 32.63 -9.35 41.07
N LEU A 420 33.66 -9.87 40.42
CA LEU A 420 34.76 -10.59 41.04
C LEU A 420 36.06 -9.84 40.80
N VAL A 421 37.00 -9.96 41.73
CA VAL A 421 38.32 -9.35 41.62
C VAL A 421 39.36 -10.45 41.43
N PHE A 422 40.10 -10.34 40.33
CA PHE A 422 41.28 -11.15 40.07
C PHE A 422 42.51 -10.28 40.28
N ALA A 423 43.61 -10.87 40.71
CA ALA A 423 44.89 -10.22 40.92
C ALA A 423 45.93 -10.86 39.97
N GLN A 424 46.70 -10.04 39.28
CA GLN A 424 47.83 -10.50 38.48
C GLN A 424 49.14 -9.94 39.06
N PRO A 425 50.15 -10.80 39.33
CA PRO A 425 51.40 -10.34 39.95
C PRO A 425 52.25 -9.50 38.99
N ILE A 426 52.80 -8.42 39.53
CA ILE A 426 53.86 -7.60 38.94
C ILE A 426 55.12 -7.85 39.76
N VAL A 427 56.21 -8.22 39.10
CA VAL A 427 57.49 -8.52 39.76
C VAL A 427 58.56 -7.49 39.44
N ASP A 428 59.47 -7.27 40.39
CA ASP A 428 60.71 -6.55 40.14
C ASP A 428 61.57 -7.32 39.13
N ALA A 429 62.02 -6.64 38.07
CA ALA A 429 62.71 -7.26 36.95
C ALA A 429 64.07 -7.86 37.34
N ALA A 430 64.74 -7.30 38.34
CA ALA A 430 66.08 -7.73 38.77
C ALA A 430 66.03 -8.90 39.76
N THR A 431 65.07 -8.89 40.68
CA THR A 431 64.97 -9.84 41.80
C THR A 431 63.91 -10.91 41.60
N GLY A 432 62.93 -10.68 40.71
CA GLY A 432 61.78 -11.56 40.49
C GLY A 432 60.79 -11.58 41.65
N GLN A 433 60.93 -10.71 42.64
CA GLN A 433 59.99 -10.63 43.77
C GLN A 433 58.73 -9.87 43.38
N VAL A 434 57.57 -10.33 43.86
CA VAL A 434 56.30 -9.62 43.68
C VAL A 434 56.35 -8.29 44.42
N VAL A 435 56.17 -7.21 43.68
CA VAL A 435 56.18 -5.83 44.20
C VAL A 435 54.77 -5.27 44.35
N GLU A 436 53.87 -5.70 43.47
CA GLU A 436 52.49 -5.23 43.36
C GLU A 436 51.64 -6.26 42.61
N GLU A 437 50.32 -6.14 42.71
CA GLU A 437 49.39 -6.96 41.95
C GLU A 437 48.32 -6.09 41.28
N GLU A 438 48.13 -6.24 39.97
CA GLU A 438 47.07 -5.53 39.25
C GLU A 438 45.73 -6.20 39.48
N LEU A 439 44.74 -5.41 39.93
CA LEU A 439 43.38 -5.88 40.14
C LEU A 439 42.58 -5.74 38.86
N LEU A 440 42.09 -6.88 38.39
CA LEU A 440 41.34 -7.02 37.16
C LEU A 440 39.93 -7.47 37.48
N VAL A 441 38.95 -6.67 37.05
CA VAL A 441 37.54 -7.01 37.22
C VAL A 441 37.17 -8.21 36.36
N ARG A 442 36.36 -9.10 36.92
CA ARG A 442 35.65 -10.17 36.22
C ARG A 442 34.18 -10.11 36.62
N MET A 443 33.33 -10.70 35.80
CA MET A 443 31.91 -10.81 36.13
C MET A 443 31.51 -12.28 36.07
N ALA A 444 30.83 -12.78 37.10
CA ALA A 444 30.21 -14.10 37.06
C ALA A 444 28.84 -14.00 36.37
N GLY A 445 28.61 -14.84 35.37
CA GLY A 445 27.29 -14.98 34.77
C GLY A 445 26.29 -15.71 35.68
N PRO A 446 25.03 -15.86 35.23
CA PRO A 446 23.98 -16.51 36.01
C PRO A 446 24.29 -17.96 36.34
N ASP A 447 24.99 -18.65 35.42
CA ASP A 447 25.38 -20.05 35.55
C ASP A 447 26.83 -20.16 36.07
N GLY A 448 27.35 -19.08 36.68
CA GLY A 448 28.70 -18.91 37.22
C GLY A 448 29.83 -19.00 36.21
N GLU A 449 29.53 -18.92 34.92
CA GLU A 449 30.55 -18.78 33.89
C GLU A 449 31.31 -17.46 34.07
N LEU A 450 32.64 -17.51 33.93
CA LEU A 450 33.48 -16.32 34.08
C LEU A 450 33.45 -15.47 32.81
N ILE A 451 33.04 -14.21 32.93
CA ILE A 451 32.95 -13.27 31.81
C ILE A 451 34.13 -12.29 31.86
N SER A 452 34.91 -12.29 30.78
CA SER A 452 36.05 -11.40 30.59
C SER A 452 35.62 -9.93 30.49
N PRO A 453 36.41 -8.97 31.03
CA PRO A 453 36.19 -7.54 30.87
C PRO A 453 35.90 -7.11 29.42
N ASP A 454 36.57 -7.68 28.42
CA ASP A 454 36.38 -7.32 27.00
C ASP A 454 34.94 -7.52 26.52
N ARG A 455 34.18 -8.41 27.17
CA ARG A 455 32.78 -8.68 26.81
C ARG A 455 31.78 -7.71 27.45
N PHE A 456 32.10 -7.10 28.59
CA PHE A 456 31.12 -6.29 29.34
C PHE A 456 31.56 -4.85 29.62
N LEU A 457 32.86 -4.55 29.72
CA LEU A 457 33.36 -3.19 29.97
C LEU A 457 32.99 -2.20 28.84
N PRO A 458 33.08 -2.54 27.54
CA PRO A 458 32.68 -1.60 26.49
C PRO A 458 31.22 -1.16 26.62
N GLU A 459 30.33 -2.07 27.00
CA GLU A 459 28.91 -1.76 27.21
C GLU A 459 28.68 -1.07 28.56
N ALA A 460 29.42 -1.43 29.61
CA ALA A 460 29.38 -0.73 30.89
C ALA A 460 29.81 0.75 30.77
N ILE A 461 30.82 1.04 29.94
CA ILE A 461 31.22 2.42 29.57
C ILE A 461 30.05 3.13 28.88
N ARG A 462 29.44 2.51 27.88
CA ARG A 462 28.32 3.09 27.10
C ARG A 462 27.08 3.34 27.95
N PHE A 463 26.80 2.48 28.92
CA PHE A 463 25.67 2.61 29.85
C PHE A 463 26.00 3.44 31.09
N GLY A 464 27.21 4.01 31.21
CA GLY A 464 27.59 4.87 32.32
C GLY A 464 27.75 4.13 33.67
N MET A 465 28.04 2.84 33.64
CA MET A 465 28.17 1.98 34.82
C MET A 465 29.58 1.98 35.43
N MET A 466 30.58 2.52 34.71
CA MET A 466 31.98 2.53 35.17
C MET A 466 32.20 3.16 36.54
N PRO A 467 31.55 4.29 36.92
CA PRO A 467 31.64 4.79 38.29
C PRO A 467 31.35 3.77 39.39
N THR A 468 30.38 2.88 39.16
CA THR A 468 30.00 1.85 40.13
C THR A 468 31.03 0.73 40.18
N ILE A 469 31.54 0.32 39.01
CA ILE A 469 32.56 -0.72 38.89
C ILE A 469 33.90 -0.26 39.46
N ASP A 470 34.35 0.94 39.11
CA ASP A 470 35.61 1.53 39.57
C ASP A 470 35.59 1.69 41.09
N ARG A 471 34.48 2.18 41.66
CA ARG A 471 34.32 2.27 43.11
C ARG A 471 34.33 0.91 43.80
N PHE A 472 33.67 -0.10 43.22
CA PHE A 472 33.77 -1.48 43.70
C PHE A 472 35.23 -1.96 43.73
N MET A 473 36.00 -1.72 42.65
CA MET A 473 37.41 -2.10 42.58
C MET A 473 38.27 -1.36 43.61
N VAL A 474 38.04 -0.06 43.82
CA VAL A 474 38.71 0.75 44.86
C VAL A 474 38.45 0.19 46.25
N THR A 475 37.18 -0.10 46.57
CA THR A 475 36.82 -0.69 47.87
C THR A 475 37.55 -2.03 48.08
N GLN A 476 37.58 -2.90 47.06
CA GLN A 476 38.29 -4.18 47.14
C GLN A 476 39.81 -4.00 47.28
N ALA A 477 40.40 -3.02 46.60
CA ALA A 477 41.81 -2.69 46.75
C ALA A 477 42.16 -2.25 48.17
N ILE A 478 41.33 -1.42 48.80
CA ILE A 478 41.55 -0.99 50.19
C ILE A 478 41.52 -2.20 51.14
N GLU A 479 40.60 -3.16 50.93
CA GLU A 479 40.56 -4.38 51.74
C GLU A 479 41.80 -5.27 51.54
N LEU A 480 42.30 -5.39 50.31
CA LEU A 480 43.55 -6.11 50.05
C LEU A 480 44.78 -5.38 50.62
N ALA A 481 44.79 -4.05 50.59
CA ALA A 481 45.81 -3.22 51.21
C ALA A 481 45.84 -3.39 52.74
N ARG A 482 44.68 -3.58 53.39
CA ARG A 482 44.60 -3.94 54.82
C ARG A 482 45.26 -5.29 55.12
N ALA A 483 45.18 -6.23 54.18
CA ALA A 483 45.89 -7.50 54.25
C ALA A 483 47.40 -7.39 53.98
N GLY A 484 47.92 -6.17 53.76
CA GLY A 484 49.34 -5.89 53.55
C GLY A 484 49.82 -6.07 52.11
N ARG A 485 48.91 -6.22 51.15
CA ARG A 485 49.22 -6.33 49.72
C ARG A 485 49.38 -4.94 49.09
N ASN A 486 50.25 -4.82 48.10
CA ASN A 486 50.31 -3.65 47.24
C ASN A 486 49.51 -3.97 45.98
N VAL A 487 48.58 -3.10 45.61
CA VAL A 487 47.62 -3.38 44.55
C VAL A 487 47.45 -2.19 43.62
N ALA A 488 47.28 -2.48 42.33
CA ALA A 488 46.97 -1.49 41.31
C ALA A 488 45.51 -1.61 40.84
N VAL A 489 44.83 -0.49 40.64
CA VAL A 489 43.44 -0.44 40.17
C VAL A 489 43.33 0.46 38.95
N ASN A 490 42.75 -0.09 37.89
CA ASN A 490 42.36 0.66 36.71
C ASN A 490 41.20 1.63 37.02
N LEU A 491 41.33 2.89 36.60
CA LEU A 491 40.28 3.89 36.68
C LEU A 491 39.90 4.40 35.30
N SER A 492 38.60 4.38 35.02
CA SER A 492 38.07 4.81 33.73
C SER A 492 38.07 6.34 33.58
N ALA A 493 38.16 6.80 32.33
CA ALA A 493 37.96 8.21 31.98
C ALA A 493 36.61 8.76 32.48
N ASN A 494 35.56 7.93 32.49
CA ASN A 494 34.23 8.29 32.98
C ASN A 494 34.24 8.62 34.48
N SER A 495 35.01 7.89 35.29
CA SER A 495 35.10 8.12 36.73
C SER A 495 35.97 9.34 37.05
N ILE A 496 37.11 9.49 36.36
CA ILE A 496 38.01 10.65 36.54
C ILE A 496 37.28 11.96 36.18
N ASN A 497 36.49 11.95 35.11
CA ASN A 497 35.72 13.11 34.67
C ASN A 497 34.38 13.30 35.40
N ASN A 498 34.06 12.46 36.38
CA ASN A 498 32.86 12.60 37.21
C ASN A 498 33.24 13.12 38.61
N PRO A 499 32.97 14.40 38.93
CA PRO A 499 33.33 14.99 40.21
C PRO A 499 32.71 14.29 41.43
N ALA A 500 31.51 13.73 41.30
CA ALA A 500 30.83 13.03 42.40
C ALA A 500 31.54 11.71 42.73
N THR A 501 31.80 10.90 41.71
CA THR A 501 32.55 9.64 41.85
C THR A 501 33.94 9.89 42.41
N LEU A 502 34.62 10.91 41.90
CA LEU A 502 35.96 11.24 42.35
C LEU A 502 35.97 11.66 43.83
N ALA A 503 35.00 12.47 44.26
CA ALA A 503 34.87 12.83 45.67
C ALA A 503 34.64 11.60 46.56
N GLU A 504 33.81 10.65 46.14
CA GLU A 504 33.58 9.39 46.87
C GLU A 504 34.85 8.55 46.99
N ILE A 505 35.59 8.35 45.89
CA ILE A 505 36.87 7.60 45.89
C ILE A 505 37.88 8.26 46.81
N VAL A 506 38.03 9.58 46.72
CA VAL A 506 38.95 10.37 47.55
C VAL A 506 38.59 10.26 49.03
N ASP A 507 37.30 10.32 49.36
CA ASP A 507 36.85 10.16 50.73
C ASP A 507 37.12 8.74 51.24
N GLU A 508 36.86 7.69 50.46
CA GLU A 508 37.21 6.31 50.83
C GLU A 508 38.70 6.13 51.12
N LEU A 509 39.57 6.70 50.27
CA LEU A 509 41.02 6.68 50.46
C LEU A 509 41.47 7.47 51.70
N ARG A 510 40.89 8.65 51.96
CA ARG A 510 41.19 9.40 53.20
C ARG A 510 40.83 8.60 54.45
N HIS A 511 39.69 7.90 54.45
CA HIS A 511 39.30 7.04 55.57
C HIS A 511 40.23 5.83 55.72
N ALA A 512 40.82 5.32 54.64
CA ALA A 512 41.82 4.26 54.68
C ALA A 512 43.17 4.73 55.28
N GLY A 513 43.47 6.03 55.25
CA GLY A 513 44.65 6.62 55.87
C GLY A 513 45.95 6.10 55.25
N VAL A 514 46.87 5.60 56.09
CA VAL A 514 48.19 5.09 55.63
C VAL A 514 48.11 3.92 54.65
N LEU A 515 46.97 3.22 54.59
CA LEU A 515 46.74 2.13 53.65
C LEU A 515 46.62 2.61 52.20
N ALA A 516 46.25 3.89 51.99
CA ALA A 516 46.14 4.50 50.67
C ALA A 516 47.46 4.40 49.89
N GLY A 517 48.61 4.47 50.58
CA GLY A 517 49.93 4.33 49.94
C GLY A 517 50.26 2.93 49.41
N ARG A 518 49.40 1.94 49.65
CA ARG A 518 49.49 0.59 49.06
C ARG A 518 48.58 0.38 47.87
N VAL A 519 47.75 1.38 47.54
CA VAL A 519 46.84 1.36 46.40
C VAL A 519 47.39 2.30 45.35
N SER A 520 47.81 1.76 44.21
CA SER A 520 48.13 2.54 43.03
C SER A 520 46.95 2.57 42.06
N PHE A 521 46.91 3.62 41.26
CA PHE A 521 45.89 3.80 40.23
C PHE A 521 46.50 3.80 38.86
N GLU A 522 45.80 3.21 37.90
CA GLU A 522 46.21 3.14 36.50
C GLU A 522 45.16 3.84 35.65
N ILE A 523 45.61 4.72 34.75
CA ILE A 523 44.75 5.43 33.81
C ILE A 523 45.37 5.33 32.42
N THR A 524 44.55 5.09 31.41
CA THR A 524 45.05 4.98 30.03
C THR A 524 45.54 6.33 29.49
N GLU A 525 46.49 6.31 28.56
CA GLU A 525 46.96 7.51 27.86
C GLU A 525 45.80 8.32 27.26
N SER A 526 44.83 7.63 26.65
CA SER A 526 43.63 8.26 26.08
C SER A 526 42.76 8.95 27.13
N ALA A 527 42.61 8.36 28.33
CA ALA A 527 41.85 8.94 29.42
C ALA A 527 42.52 10.23 29.94
N ALA A 528 43.85 10.23 30.06
CA ALA A 528 44.62 11.40 30.47
C ALA A 528 44.51 12.53 29.44
N LEU A 529 44.59 12.21 28.14
CA LEU A 529 44.51 13.19 27.05
C LEU A 529 43.11 13.78 26.83
N ALA A 530 42.05 13.02 27.11
CA ALA A 530 40.67 13.49 26.91
C ALA A 530 40.32 14.72 27.78
N SER A 531 40.93 14.83 28.97
CA SER A 531 40.82 16.02 29.83
C SER A 531 42.09 16.20 30.68
N ALA A 532 43.12 16.79 30.09
CA ALA A 532 44.43 16.97 30.73
C ALA A 532 44.34 17.73 32.07
N GLU A 533 43.51 18.77 32.16
CA GLU A 533 43.31 19.53 33.40
C GLU A 533 42.72 18.65 34.52
N THR A 534 41.70 17.85 34.20
CA THR A 534 41.08 16.93 35.17
C THR A 534 42.07 15.85 35.60
N ALA A 535 42.84 15.30 34.66
CA ALA A 535 43.84 14.28 34.93
C ALA A 535 45.00 14.81 35.79
N GLU A 536 45.44 16.06 35.55
CA GLU A 536 46.42 16.74 36.39
C GLU A 536 45.90 16.95 37.80
N GLN A 537 44.70 17.51 37.97
CA GLN A 537 44.07 17.69 39.27
C GLN A 537 43.92 16.35 40.01
N PHE A 538 43.45 15.32 39.31
CA PHE A 538 43.32 13.97 39.84
C PHE A 538 44.67 13.43 40.34
N SER A 539 45.72 13.53 39.52
CA SER A 539 47.06 13.06 39.88
C SER A 539 47.62 13.75 41.11
N ASN A 540 47.40 15.07 41.24
CA ASN A 540 47.82 15.84 42.40
C ASN A 540 47.07 15.43 43.67
N VAL A 541 45.76 15.17 43.57
CA VAL A 541 44.97 14.67 44.70
C VAL A 541 45.44 13.28 45.13
N MET A 542 45.63 12.33 44.20
CA MET A 542 46.14 10.99 44.51
C MET A 542 47.52 11.04 45.16
N SER A 543 48.43 11.86 44.62
CA SER A 543 49.76 12.07 45.19
C SER A 543 49.69 12.64 46.61
N SER A 544 48.77 13.57 46.90
CA SER A 544 48.58 14.12 48.26
C SER A 544 48.08 13.09 49.28
N LEU A 545 47.41 12.03 48.81
CA LEU A 545 46.97 10.88 49.61
C LEU A 545 48.05 9.79 49.72
N GLY A 546 49.15 9.94 48.99
CA GLY A 546 50.22 8.95 48.91
C GLY A 546 49.95 7.80 47.94
N CYS A 547 48.87 7.86 47.15
CA CYS A 547 48.56 6.85 46.14
C CYS A 547 49.42 7.05 44.89
N PRO A 548 50.25 6.07 44.48
CA PRO A 548 50.98 6.15 43.22
C PRO A 548 50.03 6.16 42.03
N LEU A 549 50.37 6.93 40.99
CA LEU A 549 49.62 6.95 39.73
C LEU A 549 50.51 6.41 38.60
N ALA A 550 49.98 5.46 37.85
CA ALA A 550 50.58 4.89 36.65
C ALA A 550 49.83 5.37 35.41
N LEU A 551 50.57 5.59 34.32
CA LEU A 551 49.99 5.77 33.00
C LEU A 551 50.07 4.45 32.23
N ASP A 552 48.90 3.99 31.79
CA ASP A 552 48.71 2.73 31.08
C ASP A 552 48.61 2.92 29.55
N ASP A 553 48.83 1.85 28.79
CA ASP A 553 48.87 1.81 27.32
C ASP A 553 49.85 2.80 26.66
N PHE A 554 50.93 3.17 27.35
CA PHE A 554 51.79 4.27 26.90
C PHE A 554 52.50 3.96 25.57
N GLY A 555 52.36 4.88 24.61
CA GLY A 555 53.00 4.79 23.29
C GLY A 555 52.06 4.28 22.19
N THR A 556 50.83 3.91 22.52
CA THR A 556 49.78 3.59 21.53
C THR A 556 49.14 4.84 20.92
N GLY A 557 49.22 5.99 21.62
CA GLY A 557 48.86 7.32 21.13
C GLY A 557 50.10 8.19 20.86
N PHE A 558 50.18 8.88 19.71
CA PHE A 558 51.33 9.74 19.38
C PHE A 558 51.31 11.13 20.08
N GLY A 559 50.74 11.26 21.28
CA GLY A 559 50.30 12.57 21.79
C GLY A 559 50.66 12.99 23.23
N ALA A 560 51.00 12.07 24.14
CA ALA A 560 50.94 12.40 25.58
C ALA A 560 52.01 13.36 26.13
N PHE A 561 53.21 13.42 25.58
CA PHE A 561 54.37 13.94 26.34
C PHE A 561 54.23 15.37 26.88
N THR A 562 53.60 16.28 26.12
CA THR A 562 53.43 17.68 26.56
C THR A 562 52.43 17.79 27.72
N GLU A 563 51.39 16.98 27.70
CA GLU A 563 50.29 16.98 28.68
C GLU A 563 50.68 16.25 29.98
N LEU A 564 51.62 15.29 29.91
CA LEU A 564 52.11 14.58 31.11
C LEU A 564 52.95 15.46 32.05
N ARG A 565 53.46 16.60 31.58
CA ARG A 565 54.40 17.44 32.35
C ARG A 565 53.83 17.97 33.66
N GLY A 566 52.52 18.20 33.73
CA GLY A 566 51.82 18.67 34.93
C GLY A 566 51.45 17.56 35.91
N MET A 567 51.47 16.30 35.47
CA MET A 567 50.90 15.19 36.22
C MET A 567 51.90 14.58 37.21
N ALA A 568 51.42 14.26 38.42
CA ALA A 568 52.20 13.58 39.47
C ALA A 568 52.26 12.05 39.22
N LEU A 569 52.89 11.66 38.11
CA LEU A 569 53.08 10.26 37.74
C LEU A 569 54.21 9.61 38.54
N HIS A 570 54.06 8.31 38.78
CA HIS A 570 55.05 7.47 39.47
C HIS A 570 55.52 6.31 38.59
N LYS A 571 54.67 5.87 37.66
CA LYS A 571 54.91 4.69 36.84
C LYS A 571 54.43 4.89 35.40
N LEU A 572 55.13 4.28 34.45
CA LEU A 572 54.69 4.10 33.06
C LEU A 572 54.59 2.60 32.75
N LYS A 573 53.44 2.16 32.23
CA LYS A 573 53.27 0.79 31.74
C LYS A 573 53.50 0.76 30.22
N ILE A 574 54.29 -0.20 29.78
CA ILE A 574 54.62 -0.44 28.38
C ILE A 574 53.63 -1.49 27.89
N ASP A 575 52.78 -1.07 26.94
CA ASP A 575 51.73 -1.92 26.39
C ASP A 575 52.27 -3.23 25.81
N GLN A 576 51.50 -4.30 26.02
CA GLN A 576 51.84 -5.65 25.57
C GLN A 576 52.10 -5.74 24.06
N SER A 577 51.53 -4.85 23.22
CA SER A 577 51.75 -4.91 21.77
C SER A 577 53.21 -4.65 21.38
N PHE A 578 53.94 -3.84 22.15
CA PHE A 578 55.37 -3.60 21.93
C PHE A 578 56.24 -4.71 22.54
N VAL A 579 55.76 -5.36 23.60
CA VAL A 579 56.49 -6.43 24.29
C VAL A 579 56.40 -7.75 23.52
N ARG A 580 55.23 -8.09 22.98
CA ARG A 580 54.99 -9.37 22.30
C ARG A 580 55.92 -9.61 21.11
N ASP A 581 56.21 -8.55 20.34
CA ASP A 581 57.04 -8.63 19.12
C ASP A 581 58.45 -8.05 19.33
N LEU A 582 58.85 -7.77 20.59
CA LEU A 582 60.10 -7.12 20.98
C LEU A 582 61.35 -7.74 20.34
N LEU A 583 61.45 -9.07 20.33
CA LEU A 583 62.62 -9.79 19.81
C LEU A 583 62.68 -9.84 18.27
N ARG A 584 61.57 -9.52 17.60
CA ARG A 584 61.40 -9.67 16.14
C ARG A 584 61.29 -8.35 15.41
N SER A 585 61.05 -7.25 16.14
CA SER A 585 60.76 -5.93 15.61
C SER A 585 61.73 -4.90 16.18
N GLU A 586 62.69 -4.48 15.35
CA GLU A 586 63.61 -3.38 15.72
C GLU A 586 62.86 -2.09 16.06
N ARG A 587 61.65 -1.91 15.49
CA ARG A 587 60.78 -0.78 15.78
C ARG A 587 60.26 -0.86 17.21
N ASP A 588 59.68 -1.99 17.61
CA ASP A 588 59.08 -2.14 18.94
C ASP A 588 60.16 -2.09 20.02
N GLU A 589 61.33 -2.68 19.76
CA GLU A 589 62.50 -2.54 20.63
C GLU A 589 62.96 -1.08 20.77
N SER A 590 62.93 -0.30 19.68
CA SER A 590 63.26 1.13 19.72
C SER A 590 62.23 1.94 20.51
N VAL A 591 60.94 1.60 20.41
CA VAL A 591 59.87 2.21 21.20
C VAL A 591 60.08 1.92 22.69
N VAL A 592 60.33 0.66 23.06
CA VAL A 592 60.63 0.28 24.45
C VAL A 592 61.84 1.04 24.99
N LYS A 593 62.94 1.12 24.24
CA LYS A 593 64.12 1.93 24.63
C LYS A 593 63.79 3.40 24.87
N MET A 594 62.95 3.98 24.01
CA MET A 594 62.52 5.36 24.14
C MET A 594 61.69 5.55 25.41
N ILE A 595 60.73 4.67 25.68
CA ILE A 595 59.89 4.73 26.88
C ILE A 595 60.74 4.60 28.15
N VAL A 596 61.68 3.64 28.20
CA VAL A 596 62.61 3.49 29.33
C VAL A 596 63.49 4.74 29.49
N GLY A 597 63.97 5.32 28.39
CA GLY A 597 64.74 6.58 28.41
C GLY A 597 63.94 7.74 28.99
N ILE A 598 62.67 7.88 28.60
CA ILE A 598 61.75 8.88 29.15
C ILE A 598 61.53 8.64 30.64
N ALA A 599 61.13 7.43 31.03
CA ALA A 599 60.87 7.09 32.42
C ALA A 599 62.07 7.43 33.31
N ARG A 600 63.28 7.12 32.85
CA ARG A 600 64.52 7.43 33.56
C ARG A 600 64.74 8.93 33.77
N GLU A 601 64.48 9.76 32.76
CA GLU A 601 64.64 11.22 32.85
C GLU A 601 63.65 11.84 33.84
N PHE A 602 62.42 11.31 33.88
CA PHE A 602 61.36 11.75 34.79
C PHE A 602 61.35 11.01 36.14
N ARG A 603 62.27 10.06 36.36
CA ARG A 603 62.36 9.21 37.56
C ARG A 603 61.08 8.41 37.83
N LEU A 604 60.45 7.94 36.75
CA LEU A 604 59.29 7.06 36.78
C LEU A 604 59.75 5.60 36.73
N VAL A 605 58.99 4.72 37.38
CA VAL A 605 59.17 3.27 37.31
C VAL A 605 58.55 2.76 36.01
N THR A 606 59.20 1.81 35.33
CA THR A 606 58.64 1.16 34.14
C THR A 606 58.10 -0.23 34.46
N THR A 607 56.93 -0.56 33.92
CA THR A 607 56.38 -1.91 33.95
C THR A 607 56.13 -2.39 32.52
N ALA A 608 56.70 -3.53 32.12
CA ALA A 608 56.40 -4.14 30.83
C ALA A 608 55.31 -5.21 30.96
N GLU A 609 54.27 -5.10 30.13
CA GLU A 609 53.13 -6.02 30.14
C GLU A 609 53.24 -7.11 29.07
N GLY A 610 52.48 -8.21 29.24
CA GLY A 610 52.44 -9.26 28.24
C GLY A 610 53.73 -10.07 28.10
N VAL A 611 54.53 -10.19 29.16
CA VAL A 611 55.74 -11.04 29.17
C VAL A 611 55.36 -12.52 29.20
N GLU A 612 55.59 -13.24 28.10
CA GLU A 612 55.18 -14.64 27.93
C GLU A 612 56.33 -15.65 27.93
N ASP A 613 57.57 -15.22 27.68
CA ASP A 613 58.75 -16.09 27.57
C ASP A 613 60.02 -15.50 28.23
N ASP A 614 60.95 -16.39 28.57
CA ASP A 614 62.17 -16.06 29.32
C ASP A 614 63.13 -15.18 28.49
N GLU A 615 63.14 -15.33 27.16
CA GLU A 615 63.95 -14.54 26.23
C GLU A 615 63.50 -13.07 26.19
N THR A 616 62.20 -12.83 26.10
CA THR A 616 61.59 -11.50 26.15
C THR A 616 61.85 -10.86 27.52
N ARG A 617 61.70 -11.61 28.62
CA ARG A 617 62.09 -11.16 29.96
C ARG A 617 63.55 -10.69 29.98
N ALA A 618 64.48 -11.54 29.55
CA ALA A 618 65.91 -11.23 29.58
C ALA A 618 66.20 -9.95 28.79
N ARG A 619 65.56 -9.78 27.63
CA ARG A 619 65.73 -8.58 26.81
C ARG A 619 65.20 -7.33 27.52
N LEU A 620 64.02 -7.38 28.13
CA LEU A 620 63.46 -6.24 28.88
C LEU A 620 64.36 -5.81 30.05
N VAL A 621 64.94 -6.77 30.77
CA VAL A 621 65.92 -6.48 31.85
C VAL A 621 67.16 -5.79 31.28
N GLU A 622 67.70 -6.26 30.16
CA GLU A 622 68.85 -5.62 29.49
C GLU A 622 68.55 -4.18 29.03
N LEU A 623 67.32 -3.94 28.59
CA LEU A 623 66.86 -2.61 28.17
C LEU A 623 66.63 -1.66 29.35
N GLY A 624 66.66 -2.16 30.59
CA GLY A 624 66.52 -1.38 31.80
C GLY A 624 65.08 -1.18 32.27
N VAL A 625 64.17 -2.11 31.93
CA VAL A 625 62.82 -2.13 32.48
C VAL A 625 62.85 -2.55 33.96
N ASP A 626 62.10 -1.85 34.82
CA ASP A 626 62.14 -2.03 36.28
C ASP A 626 61.22 -3.15 36.78
N GLN A 627 60.05 -3.32 36.16
CA GLN A 627 59.01 -4.27 36.58
C GLN A 627 58.43 -5.04 35.39
N LEU A 628 57.95 -6.26 35.66
CA LEU A 628 57.43 -7.16 34.63
C LEU A 628 56.09 -7.75 35.03
N GLN A 629 55.18 -7.85 34.07
CA GLN A 629 53.88 -8.49 34.19
C GLN A 629 53.58 -9.32 32.95
N GLY A 630 53.00 -10.49 33.14
CA GLY A 630 52.62 -11.35 32.02
C GLY A 630 52.41 -12.80 32.43
N TYR A 631 52.02 -13.64 31.48
CA TYR A 631 51.68 -15.04 31.76
C TYR A 631 52.89 -15.90 32.16
N LEU A 632 54.11 -15.48 31.82
CA LEU A 632 55.33 -16.08 32.35
C LEU A 632 55.44 -15.91 33.87
N ILE A 633 55.03 -14.75 34.37
CA ILE A 633 55.10 -14.39 35.79
C ILE A 633 53.94 -15.01 36.56
N GLY A 634 52.73 -14.82 36.05
CA GLY A 634 51.50 -15.35 36.63
C GLY A 634 50.28 -14.89 35.84
N LYS A 635 49.32 -15.79 35.67
CA LYS A 635 48.01 -15.44 35.11
C LYS A 635 47.16 -14.74 36.17
N PRO A 636 46.21 -13.88 35.78
CA PRO A 636 45.22 -13.35 36.69
C PRO A 636 44.51 -14.50 37.44
N ALA A 637 44.48 -14.43 38.76
CA ALA A 637 43.85 -15.42 39.63
C ALA A 637 42.91 -14.75 40.64
N PRO A 638 41.91 -15.44 41.20
CA PRO A 638 41.01 -14.84 42.20
C PRO A 638 41.79 -14.19 43.35
N ALA A 639 41.48 -12.92 43.64
CA ALA A 639 42.25 -12.15 44.63
C ALA A 639 41.92 -12.55 46.08
N GLN A 640 40.80 -13.24 46.31
CA GLN A 640 40.36 -13.70 47.62
C GLN A 640 40.03 -15.20 47.60
N PRO A 641 40.35 -15.97 48.66
CA PRO A 641 40.05 -17.41 48.72
C PRO A 641 38.57 -17.75 48.55
N ALA A 642 37.67 -16.92 49.10
CA ALA A 642 36.22 -17.10 49.00
C ALA A 642 35.72 -17.07 47.54
N ILE A 643 36.41 -16.35 46.64
CA ILE A 643 36.07 -16.30 45.21
C ILE A 643 36.46 -17.63 44.54
N SER A 644 37.58 -18.23 44.94
CA SER A 644 37.98 -19.56 44.45
C SER A 644 36.95 -20.63 44.82
N GLU A 645 36.38 -20.58 46.03
CA GLU A 645 35.30 -21.49 46.46
C GLU A 645 33.99 -21.25 45.70
N LEU A 646 33.66 -19.99 45.38
CA LEU A 646 32.48 -19.64 44.57
C LEU A 646 32.57 -20.22 43.15
N LEU A 647 33.76 -20.17 42.54
CA LEU A 647 34.00 -20.71 41.19
C LEU A 647 34.01 -22.25 41.16
N VAL A 648 34.45 -22.90 42.24
CA VAL A 648 34.42 -24.37 42.37
C VAL A 648 32.98 -24.88 42.58
N ASN A 649 32.20 -24.25 43.47
CA ASN A 649 30.83 -24.68 43.75
C ASN A 649 29.86 -24.54 42.57
N VAL A 650 30.17 -23.68 41.59
CA VAL A 650 29.35 -23.57 40.36
C VAL A 650 29.82 -24.53 39.26
N ALA A 651 31.07 -25.00 39.28
CA ALA A 651 31.52 -26.05 38.38
C ALA A 651 31.00 -27.45 38.77
N ASP A 652 30.62 -27.63 40.05
CA ASP A 652 30.10 -28.88 40.62
C ASP A 652 28.55 -28.91 40.76
N ALA A 653 27.86 -27.85 40.32
CA ALA A 653 26.38 -27.74 40.29
C ALA A 653 25.84 -27.84 38.86
#